data_AF-A0A9D6MHX0-F1
#
_entry.id   AF-A0A9D6MHX0-F1
#
_cell.length_a   1.000
_cell.length_b   1.000
_cell.length_c   1.000
_cell.angle_alpha   90.00
_cell.angle_beta   90.00
_cell.angle_gamma   90.00
#
_symmetry.space_group_name_H-M   'P 1'
#
loop_
_entity.id
_entity.type
_entity.pdbx_description
1 polymer ?
#
loop_
_entity_poly.entity_id
_entity_poly.type
_entity_poly.pdbx_seq_one_letter_code
_entity_poly.pdbx_strand_id
1 'polypeptide(L)'
;MNSLPRFAGIGAALVAALALTTAAHAGDPLKCKKTIEANVSAYVQAKMKVLQKCHAGVVSGKTSGPCPDTNGALTIAKVETKIRAGIAKACGGSTKSCTDGDALALSAIGWNLGTCPNDENGCINALSNCNDISDCVVCVAGAAADQAMSLYYDDLAAGQFGTGTATNKCQLAMAKNAYSFLAVKNKVLTKCEAGVLTGAVVGPCPDATRALPAINAAESKKQIGICKACGGTDKACGGGDDLAPAAIGFATNCPSVKIPNGLACGGAITTVQDIVNCVDCVDEFNADCLDSLSVPALKAPYPAECNGRLPCAATPNGTPTPCPTATPGVVCPSQVVTEANGSAVDLDTGWTGQSHDAHAPSQNRLTLSISGCSNPDSSTCGVCTTSGPLPNAGGTTYNTERCVLDTSVQCTIDGNCSAIPRQCNNSSVCVSGSNDSTTCVSNSECPGGTCVPHTCTSDVDCPGGSCPASPCSFFFGSPLPLSAGGVSVCVTNQITAPITGTVDIEAGSTANVIQLLSRVHVGPTVDKPCPTCDSGVCHGGPHDTNACVVSGVSPLFGNVSFDCPPSPATDVGNLPISLAYSTGTQTLTLSASNPDCSASGYSGSKCFCDTCNDAAAEPCTSNADCVVFGATICGGKRCLGGPNAGVACTSNPDCPTTCNGGLNDGAACTVASQCPMGACPAACSLPGLRTKPNDCNGSTCSPVSTCVGGCNDFLTCNGAFHCVGGSNVDGLCTVDSECPGGTCDEQCPGGACVLANEGTCAGGPFELFCAIETFRGCATNADCPRVGDTCTFGKFRDCFTDNGALTGTVTATGVPYPTCGGTGTGTVGALFCVPPTSSGSVNSVSGLPGLGRVTLPYTATFNP
;
A
#
# COMPACT_ATOMS: atom_id res chain seq x y z
N MET A 1 -87.00 -10.32 27.30
CA MET A 1 -87.62 -9.87 28.56
C MET A 1 -86.57 -9.14 29.38
N ASN A 2 -86.79 -7.82 29.58
CA ASN A 2 -86.35 -6.96 30.70
C ASN A 2 -84.83 -6.82 30.96
N SER A 3 -84.17 -5.65 30.95
CA SER A 3 -84.58 -4.24 30.95
C SER A 3 -83.37 -3.33 30.65
N LEU A 4 -83.58 -2.26 29.88
CA LEU A 4 -82.80 -0.99 29.87
C LEU A 4 -83.19 -0.13 31.11
N PRO A 5 -82.70 1.11 31.35
CA PRO A 5 -81.42 1.79 31.02
C PRO A 5 -80.88 2.70 32.17
N ARG A 6 -79.74 3.39 31.98
CA ARG A 6 -79.67 4.86 32.19
C ARG A 6 -78.41 5.50 31.58
N PHE A 7 -78.66 6.71 31.08
CA PHE A 7 -77.88 7.57 30.19
C PHE A 7 -76.92 8.53 30.92
N ALA A 8 -76.07 9.16 30.08
CA ALA A 8 -75.33 10.43 30.22
C ALA A 8 -73.96 10.34 30.92
N GLY A 9 -72.86 10.88 30.39
CA GLY A 9 -72.60 11.68 29.19
C GLY A 9 -71.27 12.45 29.39
N ILE A 10 -70.63 12.85 28.27
CA ILE A 10 -69.56 13.90 28.16
C ILE A 10 -68.18 13.42 28.67
N GLY A 11 -67.04 13.54 27.98
CA GLY A 11 -66.62 14.16 26.72
C GLY A 11 -65.09 14.32 26.74
N ALA A 12 -64.44 14.22 25.56
CA ALA A 12 -63.02 14.53 25.25
C ALA A 12 -61.93 13.68 25.95
N ALA A 13 -60.79 13.29 25.35
CA ALA A 13 -60.24 13.35 24.00
C ALA A 13 -58.95 12.49 23.97
N LEU A 14 -58.53 12.12 22.75
CA LEU A 14 -57.18 11.73 22.30
C LEU A 14 -56.53 10.38 22.70
N VAL A 15 -56.44 9.53 21.66
CA VAL A 15 -55.27 8.73 21.21
C VAL A 15 -54.49 7.92 22.26
N ALA A 16 -54.79 6.62 22.31
CA ALA A 16 -53.80 5.59 22.62
C ALA A 16 -53.99 4.45 21.60
N ALA A 17 -53.29 4.57 20.47
CA ALA A 17 -53.13 3.47 19.53
C ALA A 17 -52.16 2.44 20.12
N LEU A 18 -52.62 1.19 20.16
CA LEU A 18 -51.87 -0.07 20.16
C LEU A 18 -50.50 -0.08 20.88
N ALA A 19 -50.47 -0.68 22.06
CA ALA A 19 -49.31 -1.44 22.54
C ALA A 19 -49.80 -2.80 23.07
N LEU A 20 -50.20 -3.67 22.14
CA LEU A 20 -50.31 -5.11 22.40
C LEU A 20 -48.92 -5.70 22.23
N THR A 21 -48.34 -6.06 23.38
CA THR A 21 -47.20 -6.94 23.63
C THR A 21 -46.84 -7.90 22.48
N THR A 22 -45.69 -7.67 21.83
CA THR A 22 -44.87 -8.75 21.27
C THR A 22 -43.78 -9.08 22.28
N ALA A 23 -43.96 -10.14 23.05
CA ALA A 23 -42.82 -10.77 23.72
C ALA A 23 -41.91 -11.31 22.61
N ALA A 24 -40.83 -10.57 22.30
CA ALA A 24 -39.78 -11.03 21.41
C ALA A 24 -39.24 -12.36 21.95
N HIS A 25 -39.04 -13.34 21.07
CA HIS A 25 -38.49 -14.65 21.38
C HIS A 25 -37.00 -14.52 21.73
N ALA A 26 -36.71 -13.99 22.92
CA ALA A 26 -35.35 -13.81 23.42
C ALA A 26 -34.63 -15.17 23.47
N GLY A 27 -33.45 -15.24 22.85
CA GLY A 27 -32.58 -16.42 22.88
C GLY A 27 -32.18 -16.85 24.30
N ASP A 28 -31.34 -17.87 24.44
CA ASP A 28 -30.88 -18.36 25.74
C ASP A 28 -29.67 -17.53 26.25
N PRO A 29 -29.82 -16.68 27.30
CA PRO A 29 -28.73 -15.84 27.78
C PRO A 29 -27.55 -16.64 28.35
N LEU A 30 -27.80 -17.81 28.94
CA LEU A 30 -26.75 -18.67 29.48
C LEU A 30 -25.92 -19.28 28.34
N LYS A 31 -26.57 -19.69 27.24
CA LYS A 31 -25.89 -20.17 26.05
C LYS A 31 -25.01 -19.09 25.41
N CYS A 32 -25.53 -17.87 25.26
CA CYS A 32 -24.75 -16.75 24.73
C CYS A 32 -23.51 -16.44 25.59
N LYS A 33 -23.66 -16.31 26.92
CA LYS A 33 -22.54 -16.07 27.85
C LYS A 33 -21.43 -17.12 27.69
N LYS A 34 -21.79 -18.41 27.70
CA LYS A 34 -20.83 -19.51 27.54
C LYS A 34 -20.15 -19.52 26.17
N THR A 35 -20.86 -19.11 25.12
CA THR A 35 -20.27 -19.03 23.77
C THR A 35 -19.27 -17.90 23.65
N ILE A 36 -19.54 -16.72 24.23
CA ILE A 36 -18.58 -15.59 24.26
C ILE A 36 -17.30 -16.02 24.97
N GLU A 37 -17.42 -16.59 26.17
CA GLU A 37 -16.30 -17.08 26.97
C GLU A 37 -15.45 -18.13 26.23
N ALA A 38 -16.10 -19.13 25.62
CA ALA A 38 -15.42 -20.16 24.85
C ALA A 38 -14.70 -19.59 23.60
N ASN A 39 -15.30 -18.58 22.95
CA ASN A 39 -14.75 -17.97 21.77
C ASN A 39 -13.53 -17.09 22.06
N VAL A 40 -13.52 -16.34 23.17
CA VAL A 40 -12.33 -15.59 23.63
C VAL A 40 -11.15 -16.55 23.84
N SER A 41 -11.38 -17.64 24.58
CA SER A 41 -10.36 -18.65 24.84
C SER A 41 -9.85 -19.31 23.55
N ALA A 42 -10.76 -19.61 22.61
CA ALA A 42 -10.41 -20.19 21.32
C ALA A 42 -9.60 -19.23 20.44
N TYR A 43 -9.95 -17.93 20.45
CA TYR A 43 -9.22 -16.90 19.71
C TYR A 43 -7.78 -16.79 20.19
N VAL A 44 -7.59 -16.56 21.50
CA VAL A 44 -6.26 -16.41 22.12
C VAL A 44 -5.42 -17.64 21.85
N GLN A 45 -5.98 -18.84 22.03
CA GLN A 45 -5.26 -20.08 21.74
C GLN A 45 -4.85 -20.21 20.28
N ALA A 46 -5.72 -19.83 19.34
CA ALA A 46 -5.42 -19.93 17.91
C ALA A 46 -4.37 -18.90 17.49
N LYS A 47 -4.56 -17.62 17.84
CA LYS A 47 -3.64 -16.54 17.52
C LYS A 47 -2.26 -16.77 18.14
N MET A 48 -2.22 -17.06 19.44
CA MET A 48 -0.96 -17.39 20.12
C MET A 48 -0.28 -18.61 19.48
N LYS A 49 -1.01 -19.65 19.10
CA LYS A 49 -0.40 -20.83 18.45
C LYS A 49 0.19 -20.51 17.07
N VAL A 50 -0.45 -19.62 16.30
CA VAL A 50 0.05 -19.15 15.01
C VAL A 50 1.36 -18.37 15.22
N LEU A 51 1.33 -17.37 16.09
CA LEU A 51 2.51 -16.54 16.40
C LEU A 51 3.64 -17.40 16.96
N GLN A 52 3.37 -18.27 17.93
CA GLN A 52 4.36 -19.15 18.55
C GLN A 52 5.09 -19.99 17.51
N LYS A 53 4.37 -20.55 16.53
CA LYS A 53 4.98 -21.36 15.47
C LYS A 53 5.85 -20.51 14.55
N CYS A 54 5.36 -19.33 14.16
CA CYS A 54 6.10 -18.42 13.31
C CYS A 54 7.40 -17.97 13.99
N HIS A 55 7.30 -17.39 15.20
CA HIS A 55 8.47 -16.93 15.95
C HIS A 55 9.43 -18.08 16.28
N ALA A 56 8.93 -19.28 16.64
CA ALA A 56 9.80 -20.44 16.81
C ALA A 56 10.51 -20.87 15.51
N GLY A 57 9.86 -20.70 14.35
CA GLY A 57 10.48 -20.88 13.03
C GLY A 57 11.64 -19.91 12.81
N VAL A 58 11.43 -18.63 13.14
CA VAL A 58 12.46 -17.58 13.07
C VAL A 58 13.61 -17.86 14.01
N VAL A 59 13.35 -18.08 15.30
CA VAL A 59 14.39 -18.36 16.31
C VAL A 59 15.16 -19.65 16.00
N SER A 60 14.51 -20.65 15.40
CA SER A 60 15.18 -21.88 14.96
C SER A 60 15.87 -21.78 13.61
N GLY A 61 15.84 -20.62 12.95
CA GLY A 61 16.46 -20.38 11.64
C GLY A 61 15.79 -21.11 10.48
N LYS A 62 14.54 -21.60 10.66
CA LYS A 62 13.79 -22.37 9.65
C LYS A 62 12.96 -21.48 8.72
N THR A 63 12.61 -20.28 9.17
CA THR A 63 11.83 -19.30 8.42
C THR A 63 12.44 -17.92 8.62
N SER A 64 12.25 -17.03 7.65
CA SER A 64 12.66 -15.62 7.72
C SER A 64 11.47 -14.73 7.40
N GLY A 65 11.45 -13.51 7.94
CA GLY A 65 10.37 -12.54 7.75
C GLY A 65 9.56 -12.22 9.01
N PRO A 66 8.64 -11.24 8.93
CA PRO A 66 7.80 -10.83 10.06
C PRO A 66 6.78 -11.92 10.42
N CYS A 67 6.34 -11.92 11.68
CA CYS A 67 5.29 -12.81 12.18
C CYS A 67 4.01 -12.01 12.47
N PRO A 68 2.82 -12.54 12.12
CA PRO A 68 2.59 -13.83 11.47
C PRO A 68 2.95 -13.81 9.96
N ASP A 69 3.27 -14.98 9.40
CA ASP A 69 3.37 -15.15 7.95
C ASP A 69 1.98 -15.07 7.29
N THR A 70 1.93 -14.98 5.95
CA THR A 70 0.68 -14.87 5.18
C THR A 70 -0.33 -15.97 5.54
N ASN A 71 0.12 -17.22 5.72
CA ASN A 71 -0.76 -18.33 6.09
C ASN A 71 -1.27 -18.23 7.53
N GLY A 72 -0.43 -17.71 8.42
CA GLY A 72 -0.75 -17.38 9.79
C GLY A 72 -1.81 -16.29 9.88
N ALA A 73 -1.65 -15.20 9.12
CA ALA A 73 -2.62 -14.12 9.02
C ALA A 73 -3.98 -14.64 8.52
N LEU A 74 -3.99 -15.44 7.45
CA LEU A 74 -5.20 -16.10 6.94
C LEU A 74 -5.84 -17.03 7.98
N THR A 75 -5.05 -17.69 8.80
CA THR A 75 -5.56 -18.57 9.87
C THR A 75 -6.22 -17.74 10.98
N ILE A 76 -5.63 -16.61 11.37
CA ILE A 76 -6.18 -15.70 12.38
C ILE A 76 -7.51 -15.11 11.88
N ALA A 77 -7.54 -14.57 10.65
CA ALA A 77 -8.77 -14.04 10.04
C ALA A 77 -9.90 -15.08 10.00
N LYS A 78 -9.60 -16.33 9.62
CA LYS A 78 -10.58 -17.43 9.65
C LYS A 78 -11.15 -17.71 11.04
N VAL A 79 -10.37 -17.49 12.10
CA VAL A 79 -10.83 -17.69 13.48
C VAL A 79 -11.73 -16.52 13.90
N GLU A 80 -11.41 -15.29 13.51
CA GLU A 80 -12.24 -14.10 13.76
C GLU A 80 -13.63 -14.25 13.13
N THR A 81 -13.70 -14.69 11.87
CA THR A 81 -14.98 -14.99 11.21
C THR A 81 -15.78 -16.04 11.97
N LYS A 82 -15.13 -17.11 12.46
CA LYS A 82 -15.79 -18.16 13.25
C LYS A 82 -16.32 -17.66 14.58
N ILE A 83 -15.62 -16.73 15.22
CA ILE A 83 -16.03 -16.12 16.48
C ILE A 83 -17.29 -15.29 16.26
N ARG A 84 -17.28 -14.40 15.26
CA ARG A 84 -18.44 -13.59 14.88
C ARG A 84 -19.66 -14.46 14.59
N ALA A 85 -19.50 -15.49 13.76
CA ALA A 85 -20.57 -16.43 13.45
C ALA A 85 -21.06 -17.20 14.68
N GLY A 86 -20.14 -17.60 15.57
CA GLY A 86 -20.48 -18.29 16.81
C GLY A 86 -21.28 -17.43 17.78
N ILE A 87 -20.86 -16.17 17.97
CA ILE A 87 -21.54 -15.19 18.83
C ILE A 87 -22.91 -14.84 18.24
N ALA A 88 -23.00 -14.52 16.94
CA ALA A 88 -24.28 -14.24 16.28
C ALA A 88 -25.26 -15.42 16.41
N LYS A 89 -24.78 -16.66 16.24
CA LYS A 89 -25.61 -17.87 16.40
C LYS A 89 -26.10 -18.12 17.82
N ALA A 90 -25.36 -17.70 18.84
CA ALA A 90 -25.70 -17.92 20.24
C ALA A 90 -26.46 -16.74 20.86
N CYS A 91 -26.18 -15.53 20.39
CA CYS A 91 -26.63 -14.27 20.99
C CYS A 91 -27.66 -13.53 20.13
N GLY A 92 -27.71 -13.78 18.82
CA GLY A 92 -28.61 -13.14 17.86
C GLY A 92 -30.04 -13.70 17.83
N GLY A 93 -30.55 -14.20 18.95
CA GLY A 93 -31.93 -14.69 19.04
C GLY A 93 -32.26 -15.88 18.14
N SER A 94 -33.50 -15.95 17.70
CA SER A 94 -34.05 -16.96 16.79
C SER A 94 -33.53 -16.78 15.36
N THR A 95 -33.28 -15.52 14.96
CA THR A 95 -32.77 -15.17 13.62
C THR A 95 -31.27 -15.41 13.47
N LYS A 96 -30.53 -15.59 14.59
CA LYS A 96 -29.07 -15.74 14.63
C LYS A 96 -28.33 -14.51 14.07
N SER A 97 -28.97 -13.35 14.12
CA SER A 97 -28.44 -12.08 13.65
C SER A 97 -28.29 -11.11 14.81
N CYS A 98 -27.24 -10.29 14.79
CA CYS A 98 -27.02 -9.26 15.81
C CYS A 98 -27.70 -7.92 15.49
N THR A 99 -28.29 -7.75 14.30
CA THR A 99 -28.70 -6.43 13.79
C THR A 99 -30.20 -6.25 13.58
N ASP A 100 -30.99 -7.31 13.67
CA ASP A 100 -32.42 -7.29 13.31
C ASP A 100 -33.37 -7.08 14.50
N GLY A 101 -32.83 -6.78 15.67
CA GLY A 101 -33.60 -6.52 16.89
C GLY A 101 -34.12 -7.76 17.61
N ASP A 102 -33.89 -8.98 17.11
CA ASP A 102 -34.21 -10.24 17.79
C ASP A 102 -33.08 -10.72 18.73
N ALA A 103 -31.92 -10.07 18.65
CA ALA A 103 -30.76 -10.35 19.49
C ALA A 103 -31.04 -10.13 20.99
N LEU A 104 -30.31 -10.88 21.82
CA LEU A 104 -30.34 -10.72 23.26
C LEU A 104 -29.86 -9.32 23.66
N ALA A 105 -30.59 -8.69 24.59
CA ALA A 105 -30.17 -7.44 25.19
C ALA A 105 -28.82 -7.62 25.91
N LEU A 106 -27.88 -6.68 25.72
CA LEU A 106 -26.54 -6.77 26.31
C LEU A 106 -26.56 -6.88 27.83
N SER A 107 -27.53 -6.22 28.49
CA SER A 107 -27.75 -6.33 29.94
C SER A 107 -28.11 -7.74 30.41
N ALA A 108 -28.85 -8.51 29.61
CA ALA A 108 -29.20 -9.90 29.94
C ALA A 108 -27.97 -10.83 29.96
N ILE A 109 -26.92 -10.44 29.23
CA ILE A 109 -25.67 -11.20 29.11
C ILE A 109 -24.48 -10.58 29.87
N GLY A 110 -24.69 -9.46 30.57
CA GLY A 110 -23.66 -8.76 31.36
C GLY A 110 -22.75 -7.82 30.56
N TRP A 111 -23.05 -7.59 29.28
CA TRP A 111 -22.25 -6.78 28.35
C TRP A 111 -22.74 -5.32 28.23
N ASN A 112 -23.52 -4.82 29.19
CA ASN A 112 -23.99 -3.43 29.23
C ASN A 112 -22.89 -2.45 29.69
N LEU A 113 -21.68 -2.58 29.15
CA LEU A 113 -20.52 -1.75 29.50
C LEU A 113 -20.54 -0.39 28.79
N GLY A 114 -21.40 -0.23 27.77
CA GLY A 114 -21.49 0.97 26.93
C GLY A 114 -20.40 1.03 25.88
N THR A 115 -19.15 0.89 26.30
CA THR A 115 -17.96 0.87 25.44
C THR A 115 -17.09 -0.34 25.77
N CYS A 116 -16.37 -0.85 24.78
CA CYS A 116 -15.35 -1.86 25.01
C CYS A 116 -14.31 -1.34 26.02
N PRO A 117 -13.94 -2.12 27.06
CA PRO A 117 -13.33 -1.56 28.26
C PRO A 117 -11.81 -1.32 28.22
N ASN A 118 -11.11 -1.65 27.11
CA ASN A 118 -9.64 -1.53 27.01
C ASN A 118 -9.23 -0.39 26.06
N ASP A 119 -9.26 0.82 26.60
CA ASP A 119 -9.03 2.08 25.90
C ASP A 119 -7.57 2.31 25.50
N GLU A 120 -6.60 1.96 26.33
CA GLU A 120 -5.17 2.18 26.04
C GLU A 120 -4.61 1.29 24.92
N ASN A 121 -5.31 0.22 24.52
CA ASN A 121 -4.98 -0.61 23.35
C ASN A 121 -5.81 -0.27 22.09
N GLY A 122 -6.60 0.82 22.12
CA GLY A 122 -7.43 1.24 20.98
C GLY A 122 -8.74 0.44 20.81
N CYS A 123 -9.09 -0.43 21.76
CA CYS A 123 -10.29 -1.25 21.72
C CYS A 123 -11.47 -0.51 22.37
N ILE A 124 -11.95 0.56 21.73
CA ILE A 124 -12.96 1.49 22.28
C ILE A 124 -14.29 1.49 21.53
N ASN A 125 -14.61 0.42 20.79
CA ASN A 125 -15.86 0.39 20.02
C ASN A 125 -17.09 0.46 20.95
N ALA A 126 -18.11 1.22 20.52
CA ALA A 126 -19.39 1.29 21.23
C ALA A 126 -20.08 -0.08 21.19
N LEU A 127 -20.69 -0.48 22.31
CA LEU A 127 -21.36 -1.76 22.47
C LEU A 127 -22.88 -1.58 22.40
N SER A 128 -23.44 -1.81 21.21
CA SER A 128 -24.87 -1.70 20.94
C SER A 128 -25.52 -3.06 20.65
N ASN A 129 -24.76 -4.02 20.12
CA ASN A 129 -25.24 -5.35 19.76
C ASN A 129 -24.14 -6.43 19.88
N CYS A 130 -24.46 -7.69 19.55
CA CYS A 130 -23.52 -8.80 19.71
C CYS A 130 -22.38 -8.88 18.67
N ASN A 131 -22.45 -8.16 17.55
CA ASN A 131 -21.29 -7.97 16.67
C ASN A 131 -20.24 -7.10 17.36
N ASP A 132 -20.67 -6.03 18.03
CA ASP A 132 -19.77 -5.12 18.74
C ASP A 132 -19.05 -5.83 19.90
N ILE A 133 -19.70 -6.81 20.54
CA ILE A 133 -19.03 -7.72 21.49
C ILE A 133 -17.92 -8.48 20.78
N SER A 134 -18.20 -9.04 19.60
CA SER A 134 -17.22 -9.80 18.81
C SER A 134 -16.02 -8.92 18.42
N ASP A 135 -16.26 -7.69 18.01
CA ASP A 135 -15.22 -6.69 17.74
C ASP A 135 -14.37 -6.42 18.97
N CYS A 136 -15.04 -6.16 20.10
CA CYS A 136 -14.38 -5.89 21.37
C CYS A 136 -13.51 -7.08 21.83
N VAL A 137 -14.05 -8.30 21.82
CA VAL A 137 -13.27 -9.46 22.25
C VAL A 137 -12.12 -9.78 21.31
N VAL A 138 -12.29 -9.64 19.99
CA VAL A 138 -11.18 -9.86 19.03
C VAL A 138 -10.08 -8.83 19.25
N CYS A 139 -10.45 -7.55 19.43
CA CYS A 139 -9.48 -6.48 19.66
C CYS A 139 -8.71 -6.70 20.97
N VAL A 140 -9.41 -6.77 22.10
CA VAL A 140 -8.77 -6.84 23.43
C VAL A 140 -8.00 -8.14 23.60
N ALA A 141 -8.59 -9.26 23.20
CA ALA A 141 -7.91 -10.54 23.32
C ALA A 141 -6.77 -10.69 22.31
N GLY A 142 -6.84 -9.96 21.19
CA GLY A 142 -5.79 -9.86 20.19
C GLY A 142 -4.59 -9.09 20.73
N ALA A 143 -4.81 -7.94 21.34
CA ALA A 143 -3.77 -7.13 21.96
C ALA A 143 -3.07 -7.87 23.10
N ALA A 144 -3.82 -8.55 23.97
CA ALA A 144 -3.25 -9.36 25.05
C ALA A 144 -2.38 -10.52 24.52
N ALA A 145 -2.79 -11.15 23.41
CA ALA A 145 -1.99 -12.18 22.76
C ALA A 145 -0.68 -11.62 22.16
N ASP A 146 -0.74 -10.46 21.51
CA ASP A 146 0.44 -9.82 20.93
C ASP A 146 1.41 -9.34 22.02
N GLN A 147 0.89 -8.76 23.11
CA GLN A 147 1.69 -8.34 24.27
C GLN A 147 2.44 -9.53 24.91
N ALA A 148 1.76 -10.67 25.07
CA ALA A 148 2.40 -11.88 25.58
C ALA A 148 3.51 -12.37 24.65
N MET A 149 3.29 -12.37 23.33
CA MET A 149 4.32 -12.80 22.38
C MET A 149 5.50 -11.85 22.29
N SER A 150 5.26 -10.55 22.37
CA SER A 150 6.29 -9.52 22.39
C SER A 150 7.27 -9.76 23.56
N LEU A 151 6.74 -9.97 24.77
CA LEU A 151 7.56 -10.30 25.95
C LEU A 151 8.44 -11.54 25.73
N TYR A 152 7.97 -12.53 24.97
CA TYR A 152 8.69 -13.78 24.80
C TYR A 152 9.76 -13.75 23.70
N TYR A 153 9.59 -12.89 22.69
CA TYR A 153 10.33 -13.00 21.43
C TYR A 153 11.05 -11.72 20.97
N ASP A 154 10.60 -10.52 21.32
CA ASP A 154 11.07 -9.29 20.66
C ASP A 154 12.50 -8.90 21.03
N ASP A 155 12.90 -9.15 22.27
CA ASP A 155 14.24 -8.76 22.76
C ASP A 155 15.32 -9.82 22.52
N LEU A 156 14.93 -11.02 22.04
CA LEU A 156 15.83 -12.17 21.96
C LEU A 156 17.05 -11.88 21.10
N ALA A 157 18.21 -12.36 21.56
CA ALA A 157 19.47 -12.16 20.86
C ALA A 157 19.47 -12.86 19.50
N ALA A 158 19.14 -12.12 18.44
CA ALA A 158 18.97 -12.62 17.07
C ALA A 158 20.24 -13.28 16.50
N GLY A 159 21.43 -12.85 16.95
CA GLY A 159 22.70 -13.46 16.58
C GLY A 159 22.85 -14.93 17.02
N GLN A 160 21.94 -15.45 17.84
CA GLN A 160 21.90 -16.85 18.26
C GLN A 160 20.90 -17.69 17.46
N PHE A 161 20.09 -17.10 16.57
CA PHE A 161 19.03 -17.83 15.88
C PHE A 161 19.61 -18.87 14.91
N GLY A 162 18.98 -20.05 14.88
CA GLY A 162 19.41 -21.18 14.05
C GLY A 162 20.74 -21.83 14.45
N THR A 163 21.44 -21.32 15.47
CA THR A 163 22.77 -21.84 15.86
C THR A 163 22.72 -23.15 16.64
N GLY A 164 21.57 -23.49 17.24
CA GLY A 164 21.43 -24.69 18.07
C GLY A 164 22.25 -24.66 19.38
N THR A 165 22.80 -23.50 19.74
CA THR A 165 23.55 -23.27 20.99
C THR A 165 22.67 -23.47 22.23
N ALA A 166 23.29 -23.53 23.41
CA ALA A 166 22.54 -23.55 24.68
C ALA A 166 21.63 -22.31 24.78
N THR A 167 22.11 -21.14 24.37
CA THR A 167 21.33 -19.91 24.30
C THR A 167 20.14 -20.03 23.36
N ASN A 168 20.33 -20.53 22.14
CA ASN A 168 19.21 -20.73 21.20
C ASN A 168 18.16 -21.73 21.72
N LYS A 169 18.60 -22.79 22.41
CA LYS A 169 17.70 -23.76 23.06
C LYS A 169 16.94 -23.14 24.23
N CYS A 170 17.59 -22.29 25.03
CA CYS A 170 16.95 -21.54 26.10
C CYS A 170 15.89 -20.57 25.56
N GLN A 171 16.21 -19.77 24.55
CA GLN A 171 15.29 -18.87 23.85
C GLN A 171 14.01 -19.61 23.38
N LEU A 172 14.17 -20.74 22.70
CA LEU A 172 13.04 -21.57 22.23
C LEU A 172 12.23 -22.17 23.38
N ALA A 173 12.89 -22.61 24.45
CA ALA A 173 12.22 -23.23 25.59
C ALA A 173 11.42 -22.20 26.39
N MET A 174 11.95 -21.00 26.61
CA MET A 174 11.31 -19.92 27.34
C MET A 174 9.95 -19.59 26.74
N ALA A 175 9.94 -19.20 25.46
CA ALA A 175 8.71 -18.83 24.78
C ALA A 175 7.70 -19.98 24.65
N LYS A 176 8.17 -21.21 24.39
CA LYS A 176 7.30 -22.39 24.33
C LYS A 176 6.62 -22.69 25.65
N ASN A 177 7.34 -22.60 26.77
CA ASN A 177 6.81 -22.90 28.09
C ASN A 177 5.87 -21.79 28.59
N ALA A 178 6.20 -20.51 28.34
CA ALA A 178 5.35 -19.36 28.65
C ALA A 178 4.00 -19.44 27.92
N TYR A 179 4.03 -19.61 26.58
CA TYR A 179 2.83 -19.85 25.78
C TYR A 179 2.00 -21.04 26.30
N SER A 180 2.65 -22.14 26.65
CA SER A 180 1.94 -23.34 27.12
C SER A 180 1.22 -23.10 28.45
N PHE A 181 1.82 -22.31 29.34
CA PHE A 181 1.19 -21.91 30.61
C PHE A 181 -0.03 -21.04 30.36
N LEU A 182 0.11 -19.95 29.60
CA LEU A 182 -1.00 -19.03 29.32
C LEU A 182 -2.17 -19.74 28.63
N ALA A 183 -1.89 -20.63 27.67
CA ALA A 183 -2.92 -21.43 27.00
C ALA A 183 -3.66 -22.38 27.96
N VAL A 184 -2.95 -22.98 28.93
CA VAL A 184 -3.57 -23.84 29.94
C VAL A 184 -4.39 -23.01 30.94
N LYS A 185 -3.85 -21.89 31.46
CA LYS A 185 -4.55 -21.01 32.41
C LYS A 185 -5.86 -20.51 31.82
N ASN A 186 -5.84 -19.93 30.61
CA ASN A 186 -7.05 -19.48 29.90
C ASN A 186 -8.07 -20.62 29.74
N LYS A 187 -7.64 -21.81 29.33
CA LYS A 187 -8.55 -22.96 29.16
C LYS A 187 -9.16 -23.45 30.48
N VAL A 188 -8.41 -23.38 31.57
CA VAL A 188 -8.86 -23.79 32.90
C VAL A 188 -9.87 -22.79 33.45
N LEU A 189 -9.60 -21.49 33.34
CA LEU A 189 -10.50 -20.42 33.76
C LEU A 189 -11.81 -20.48 32.95
N THR A 190 -11.75 -20.61 31.62
CA THR A 190 -12.93 -20.81 30.75
C THR A 190 -13.78 -22.06 31.10
N LYS A 191 -13.21 -23.06 31.79
CA LYS A 191 -14.01 -24.20 32.27
C LYS A 191 -14.62 -23.95 33.62
N CYS A 192 -13.89 -23.23 34.47
CA CYS A 192 -14.33 -22.86 35.78
C CYS A 192 -15.50 -21.87 35.71
N GLU A 193 -15.37 -20.81 34.91
CA GLU A 193 -16.37 -19.76 34.76
C GLU A 193 -17.66 -20.30 34.11
N ALA A 194 -17.56 -21.11 33.06
CA ALA A 194 -18.70 -21.89 32.55
C ALA A 194 -19.37 -22.79 33.61
N GLY A 195 -18.59 -23.29 34.58
CA GLY A 195 -19.07 -24.05 35.74
C GLY A 195 -19.81 -23.18 36.74
N VAL A 196 -19.34 -21.96 37.00
CA VAL A 196 -20.00 -20.96 37.85
C VAL A 196 -21.31 -20.51 37.20
N LEU A 197 -21.31 -20.20 35.90
CA LEU A 197 -22.50 -19.82 35.14
C LEU A 197 -23.61 -20.90 35.17
N THR A 198 -23.24 -22.17 35.33
CA THR A 198 -24.19 -23.30 35.42
C THR A 198 -24.50 -23.75 36.85
N GLY A 199 -23.90 -23.12 37.86
CA GLY A 199 -24.03 -23.51 39.27
C GLY A 199 -23.31 -24.81 39.64
N ALA A 200 -22.49 -25.36 38.72
CA ALA A 200 -21.70 -26.58 38.93
C ALA A 200 -20.41 -26.33 39.73
N VAL A 201 -19.95 -25.07 39.77
CA VAL A 201 -18.82 -24.61 40.60
C VAL A 201 -19.35 -23.54 41.56
N VAL A 202 -19.01 -23.67 42.84
CA VAL A 202 -19.42 -22.73 43.89
C VAL A 202 -18.23 -21.82 44.23
N GLY A 203 -18.45 -20.50 44.16
CA GLY A 203 -17.43 -19.49 44.44
C GLY A 203 -16.76 -18.92 43.18
N PRO A 204 -15.87 -17.92 43.33
CA PRO A 204 -15.17 -17.30 42.21
C PRO A 204 -14.11 -18.25 41.62
N CYS A 205 -13.79 -18.08 40.34
CA CYS A 205 -12.64 -18.75 39.76
C CYS A 205 -11.36 -17.92 39.96
N PRO A 206 -10.20 -18.59 40.13
CA PRO A 206 -10.02 -20.05 40.10
C PRO A 206 -10.54 -20.75 41.37
N ASP A 207 -11.32 -21.82 41.19
CA ASP A 207 -11.79 -22.65 42.31
C ASP A 207 -10.63 -23.43 42.96
N ALA A 208 -10.67 -23.55 44.29
CA ALA A 208 -9.60 -24.18 45.06
C ALA A 208 -9.44 -25.68 44.80
N THR A 209 -10.44 -26.36 44.22
CA THR A 209 -10.48 -27.83 44.12
C THR A 209 -9.98 -28.36 42.79
N ARG A 210 -10.08 -27.57 41.72
CA ARG A 210 -9.75 -27.98 40.35
C ARG A 210 -8.94 -26.94 39.59
N ALA A 211 -9.46 -25.72 39.44
CA ALA A 211 -8.81 -24.71 38.61
C ALA A 211 -7.45 -24.28 39.19
N LEU A 212 -7.39 -23.95 40.49
CA LEU A 212 -6.15 -23.52 41.14
C LEU A 212 -5.06 -24.61 41.13
N PRO A 213 -5.33 -25.88 41.50
CA PRO A 213 -4.35 -26.95 41.35
C PRO A 213 -3.84 -27.16 39.91
N ALA A 214 -4.70 -26.99 38.90
CA ALA A 214 -4.31 -27.14 37.50
C ALA A 214 -3.42 -25.99 37.02
N ILE A 215 -3.68 -24.76 37.47
CA ILE A 215 -2.85 -23.58 37.19
C ILE A 215 -1.47 -23.74 37.84
N ASN A 216 -1.40 -24.08 39.13
CA ASN A 216 -0.12 -24.30 39.83
C ASN A 216 0.71 -25.42 39.19
N ALA A 217 0.05 -26.49 38.70
CA ALA A 217 0.72 -27.57 37.99
C ALA A 217 1.25 -27.12 36.60
N ALA A 218 0.59 -26.19 35.93
CA ALA A 218 1.06 -25.62 34.66
C ALA A 218 2.24 -24.67 34.89
N GLU A 219 2.18 -23.84 35.94
CA GLU A 219 3.24 -22.95 36.37
C GLU A 219 4.52 -23.72 36.71
N SER A 220 4.39 -24.78 37.53
CA SER A 220 5.50 -25.67 37.88
C SER A 220 6.16 -26.28 36.64
N LYS A 221 5.36 -26.69 35.64
CA LYS A 221 5.89 -27.25 34.38
C LYS A 221 6.63 -26.21 33.55
N LYS A 222 6.13 -24.99 33.50
CA LYS A 222 6.79 -23.88 32.81
C LYS A 222 8.15 -23.60 33.47
N GLN A 223 8.18 -23.39 34.79
CA GLN A 223 9.42 -23.13 35.53
C GLN A 223 10.46 -24.24 35.30
N ILE A 224 10.06 -25.52 35.47
CA ILE A 224 10.95 -26.67 35.22
C ILE A 224 11.45 -26.66 33.77
N GLY A 225 10.58 -26.36 32.81
CA GLY A 225 10.92 -26.31 31.39
C GLY A 225 11.93 -25.22 31.04
N ILE A 226 11.80 -24.04 31.64
CA ILE A 226 12.72 -22.90 31.47
C ILE A 226 14.06 -23.21 32.14
N CYS A 227 14.05 -23.59 33.42
CA CYS A 227 15.28 -23.88 34.17
C CYS A 227 16.08 -25.03 33.55
N LYS A 228 15.41 -26.05 33.00
CA LYS A 228 16.08 -27.14 32.30
C LYS A 228 16.86 -26.71 31.06
N ALA A 229 16.43 -25.63 30.40
CA ALA A 229 17.05 -25.14 29.17
C ALA A 229 18.03 -23.98 29.41
N CYS A 230 17.80 -23.20 30.46
CA CYS A 230 18.50 -21.95 30.72
C CYS A 230 19.44 -22.01 31.94
N GLY A 231 19.20 -22.95 32.87
CA GLY A 231 19.94 -23.13 34.12
C GLY A 231 21.19 -24.00 33.99
N GLY A 232 22.00 -23.78 32.95
CA GLY A 232 23.31 -24.41 32.86
C GLY A 232 23.34 -25.95 32.96
N THR A 233 24.30 -26.46 33.74
CA THR A 233 24.58 -27.90 33.90
C THR A 233 23.68 -28.53 34.94
N ASP A 234 23.39 -27.80 36.02
CA ASP A 234 22.55 -28.27 37.11
C ASP A 234 21.04 -28.28 36.75
N LYS A 235 20.66 -27.58 35.67
CA LYS A 235 19.30 -27.47 35.13
C LYS A 235 18.33 -26.79 36.10
N ALA A 236 18.85 -26.01 37.04
CA ALA A 236 18.10 -25.21 38.01
C ALA A 236 18.23 -23.72 37.69
N CYS A 237 17.21 -22.93 38.00
CA CYS A 237 17.33 -21.47 37.91
C CYS A 237 17.90 -20.92 39.23
N GLY A 238 18.72 -19.87 39.15
CA GLY A 238 19.29 -19.16 40.30
C GLY A 238 20.71 -19.62 40.69
N GLY A 239 21.37 -20.41 39.84
CA GLY A 239 22.75 -20.87 40.02
C GLY A 239 23.79 -19.97 39.34
N GLY A 240 25.07 -20.21 39.63
CA GLY A 240 26.19 -19.50 38.98
C GLY A 240 26.53 -20.00 37.58
N ASP A 241 25.92 -21.11 37.15
CA ASP A 241 26.05 -21.72 35.82
C ASP A 241 24.89 -21.39 34.87
N ASP A 242 23.92 -20.59 35.33
CA ASP A 242 22.82 -20.05 34.53
C ASP A 242 23.31 -19.25 33.31
N LEU A 243 22.54 -19.28 32.23
CA LEU A 243 22.74 -18.37 31.12
C LEU A 243 22.38 -16.94 31.55
N ALA A 244 23.29 -15.99 31.33
CA ALA A 244 23.03 -14.59 31.63
C ALA A 244 21.84 -14.05 30.81
N PRO A 245 20.89 -13.30 31.39
CA PRO A 245 19.76 -12.70 30.66
C PRO A 245 20.18 -11.90 29.43
N ALA A 246 21.30 -11.17 29.51
CA ALA A 246 21.86 -10.43 28.37
C ALA A 246 22.33 -11.35 27.22
N ALA A 247 22.84 -12.55 27.53
CA ALA A 247 23.23 -13.52 26.51
C ALA A 247 22.00 -14.13 25.81
N ILE A 248 20.90 -14.31 26.54
CA ILE A 248 19.61 -14.75 26.01
C ILE A 248 18.97 -13.65 25.13
N GLY A 249 19.23 -12.38 25.47
CA GLY A 249 18.52 -11.23 24.94
C GLY A 249 17.16 -11.10 25.61
N PHE A 250 17.11 -11.15 26.95
CA PHE A 250 15.89 -10.76 27.66
C PHE A 250 16.03 -9.30 28.10
N ALA A 251 14.91 -8.57 28.18
CA ALA A 251 14.88 -7.21 28.72
C ALA A 251 15.58 -7.15 30.09
N THR A 252 16.27 -6.05 30.37
CA THR A 252 16.96 -5.84 31.65
C THR A 252 16.01 -5.47 32.79
N ASN A 253 14.75 -5.15 32.47
CA ASN A 253 13.71 -4.85 33.44
C ASN A 253 12.41 -5.52 33.01
N CYS A 254 11.68 -6.06 33.99
CA CYS A 254 10.35 -6.57 33.76
C CYS A 254 9.36 -5.41 33.54
N PRO A 255 8.47 -5.52 32.55
CA PRO A 255 7.18 -4.82 32.53
C PRO A 255 6.57 -4.48 33.89
N SER A 256 6.24 -3.21 34.12
CA SER A 256 5.57 -2.77 35.35
C SER A 256 4.04 -2.81 35.26
N VAL A 257 3.48 -3.89 34.73
CA VAL A 257 2.02 -4.13 34.79
C VAL A 257 1.59 -4.51 36.20
N LYS A 258 0.33 -4.24 36.54
CA LYS A 258 -0.25 -4.58 37.84
C LYS A 258 -1.32 -5.64 37.67
N ILE A 259 -1.12 -6.81 38.27
CA ILE A 259 -2.14 -7.87 38.27
C ILE A 259 -3.40 -7.34 38.95
N PRO A 260 -4.62 -7.58 38.41
CA PRO A 260 -5.87 -7.21 39.07
C PRO A 260 -5.92 -7.74 40.52
N ASN A 261 -6.03 -6.82 41.51
CA ASN A 261 -5.97 -7.13 42.95
C ASN A 261 -4.66 -7.80 43.44
N GLY A 262 -3.61 -7.80 42.62
CA GLY A 262 -2.33 -8.44 42.89
C GLY A 262 -1.17 -7.45 43.00
N LEU A 263 0.04 -8.00 42.87
CA LEU A 263 1.28 -7.24 42.90
C LEU A 263 1.62 -6.66 41.52
N ALA A 264 2.51 -5.67 41.49
CA ALA A 264 3.10 -5.17 40.25
C ALA A 264 4.30 -6.01 39.84
N CYS A 265 4.48 -6.22 38.54
CA CYS A 265 5.52 -7.10 37.98
C CYS A 265 6.90 -6.46 37.85
N GLY A 266 6.99 -5.14 37.95
CA GLY A 266 8.21 -4.39 37.68
C GLY A 266 9.39 -4.81 38.57
N GLY A 267 10.56 -4.97 37.96
CA GLY A 267 11.79 -5.34 38.67
C GLY A 267 12.98 -5.51 37.72
N ALA A 268 14.21 -5.45 38.25
CA ALA A 268 15.41 -5.70 37.47
C ALA A 268 15.55 -7.19 37.15
N ILE A 269 16.05 -7.50 35.96
CA ILE A 269 16.27 -8.87 35.48
C ILE A 269 17.76 -9.13 35.43
N THR A 270 18.26 -9.89 36.40
CA THR A 270 19.69 -10.18 36.56
C THR A 270 20.01 -11.67 36.50
N THR A 271 19.02 -12.52 36.76
CA THR A 271 19.13 -13.98 36.77
C THR A 271 18.06 -14.62 35.89
N VAL A 272 18.22 -15.91 35.55
CA VAL A 272 17.17 -16.67 34.85
C VAL A 272 15.93 -16.81 35.72
N GLN A 273 16.08 -16.84 37.05
CA GLN A 273 14.93 -16.86 37.96
C GLN A 273 14.13 -15.55 37.88
N ASP A 274 14.77 -14.39 37.65
CA ASP A 274 14.07 -13.13 37.44
C ASP A 274 13.27 -13.13 36.12
N ILE A 275 13.77 -13.78 35.08
CA ILE A 275 13.04 -13.99 33.81
C ILE A 275 11.77 -14.81 34.07
N VAL A 276 11.88 -15.92 34.81
CA VAL A 276 10.72 -16.74 35.18
C VAL A 276 9.72 -15.88 35.95
N ASN A 277 10.15 -15.22 37.02
CA ASN A 277 9.25 -14.37 37.83
C ASN A 277 8.56 -13.28 37.01
N CYS A 278 9.27 -12.69 36.04
CA CYS A 278 8.72 -11.68 35.14
C CYS A 278 7.64 -12.24 34.22
N VAL A 279 7.94 -13.34 33.52
CA VAL A 279 7.01 -14.02 32.61
C VAL A 279 5.77 -14.47 33.38
N ASP A 280 5.95 -15.02 34.57
CA ASP A 280 4.87 -15.48 35.44
C ASP A 280 3.91 -14.35 35.79
N CYS A 281 4.46 -13.21 36.20
CA CYS A 281 3.66 -12.07 36.61
C CYS A 281 2.92 -11.41 35.42
N VAL A 282 3.56 -11.25 34.27
CA VAL A 282 2.92 -10.64 33.08
C VAL A 282 1.88 -11.59 32.46
N ASP A 283 2.15 -12.90 32.43
CA ASP A 283 1.18 -13.89 31.98
C ASP A 283 -0.04 -13.95 32.90
N GLU A 284 0.18 -13.75 34.20
CA GLU A 284 -0.89 -13.66 35.18
C GLU A 284 -1.77 -12.43 34.94
N PHE A 285 -1.17 -11.26 34.74
CA PHE A 285 -1.89 -10.06 34.34
C PHE A 285 -2.73 -10.29 33.07
N ASN A 286 -2.13 -10.82 32.01
CA ASN A 286 -2.80 -11.06 30.73
C ASN A 286 -3.98 -12.05 30.88
N ALA A 287 -3.77 -13.15 31.61
CA ALA A 287 -4.81 -14.15 31.83
C ALA A 287 -5.99 -13.59 32.62
N ASP A 288 -5.73 -12.82 33.68
CA ASP A 288 -6.77 -12.31 34.57
C ASP A 288 -7.60 -11.19 33.90
N CYS A 289 -6.95 -10.40 33.03
CA CYS A 289 -7.64 -9.40 32.20
C CYS A 289 -8.48 -10.03 31.08
N LEU A 290 -7.98 -11.09 30.44
CA LEU A 290 -8.75 -11.87 29.45
C LEU A 290 -9.96 -12.55 30.10
N ASP A 291 -9.77 -13.13 31.28
CA ASP A 291 -10.81 -13.80 32.04
C ASP A 291 -11.93 -12.82 32.43
N SER A 292 -11.56 -11.65 32.96
CA SER A 292 -12.49 -10.56 33.29
C SER A 292 -13.27 -10.04 32.08
N LEU A 293 -12.64 -9.96 30.91
CA LEU A 293 -13.30 -9.59 29.65
C LEU A 293 -14.29 -10.67 29.18
N SER A 294 -13.92 -11.94 29.35
CA SER A 294 -14.66 -13.07 28.77
C SER A 294 -16.00 -13.35 29.47
N VAL A 295 -16.12 -12.98 30.75
CA VAL A 295 -17.33 -13.16 31.56
C VAL A 295 -17.69 -11.92 32.41
N PRO A 296 -18.07 -10.79 31.77
CA PRO A 296 -18.45 -9.59 32.52
C PRO A 296 -19.66 -9.81 33.44
N ALA A 297 -20.52 -10.78 33.12
CA ALA A 297 -21.64 -11.19 33.96
C ALA A 297 -21.24 -11.69 35.35
N LEU A 298 -19.99 -12.15 35.53
CA LEU A 298 -19.44 -12.61 36.82
C LEU A 298 -18.39 -11.65 37.38
N LYS A 299 -17.72 -10.88 36.52
CA LYS A 299 -16.54 -10.07 36.87
C LYS A 299 -16.66 -8.56 36.63
N ALA A 300 -17.86 -8.03 36.39
CA ALA A 300 -18.05 -6.60 36.30
C ALA A 300 -17.85 -5.89 37.67
N PRO A 301 -17.26 -4.69 37.70
CA PRO A 301 -16.72 -3.94 36.55
C PRO A 301 -15.37 -4.51 36.06
N TYR A 302 -15.05 -4.28 34.79
CA TYR A 302 -13.73 -4.63 34.24
C TYR A 302 -12.61 -3.98 35.08
N PRO A 303 -11.55 -4.71 35.48
CA PRO A 303 -10.52 -4.15 36.35
C PRO A 303 -9.80 -2.96 35.69
N ALA A 304 -9.67 -1.84 36.40
CA ALA A 304 -8.99 -0.65 35.88
C ALA A 304 -7.50 -0.91 35.60
N GLU A 305 -6.88 -1.86 36.31
CA GLU A 305 -5.51 -2.29 36.05
C GLU A 305 -5.34 -2.89 34.65
N CYS A 306 -6.40 -3.50 34.09
CA CYS A 306 -6.38 -4.09 32.75
C CYS A 306 -6.45 -3.05 31.63
N ASN A 307 -6.64 -1.78 31.98
CA ASN A 307 -6.62 -0.66 31.05
C ASN A 307 -5.21 -0.07 30.89
N GLY A 308 -4.20 -0.56 31.62
CA GLY A 308 -2.84 0.01 31.58
C GLY A 308 -1.94 -0.55 30.47
N ARG A 309 -1.22 0.34 29.77
CA ARG A 309 -0.12 0.05 28.84
C ARG A 309 1.19 -0.21 29.58
N LEU A 310 2.07 -0.97 28.93
CA LEU A 310 3.52 -0.94 29.18
C LEU A 310 4.08 0.45 28.78
N PRO A 311 4.89 1.13 29.62
CA PRO A 311 5.66 2.27 29.15
C PRO A 311 6.60 1.84 28.01
N CYS A 312 6.71 2.66 26.96
CA CYS A 312 7.64 2.47 25.86
C CYS A 312 9.05 2.17 26.37
N ALA A 313 9.78 1.30 25.67
CA ALA A 313 11.16 0.96 25.96
C ALA A 313 12.04 2.21 26.15
N ALA A 314 12.74 2.27 27.29
CA ALA A 314 13.78 3.25 27.51
C ALA A 314 14.95 2.99 26.54
N THR A 315 15.43 4.02 25.86
CA THR A 315 16.73 3.97 25.19
C THR A 315 17.86 3.87 26.22
N PRO A 316 18.99 3.21 25.87
CA PRO A 316 20.08 2.92 26.78
C PRO A 316 20.94 4.16 27.04
N ASN A 317 20.46 5.15 27.82
CA ASN A 317 21.35 6.18 28.36
C ASN A 317 20.90 6.89 29.65
N GLY A 318 20.17 6.20 30.52
CA GLY A 318 20.13 6.51 31.97
C GLY A 318 19.75 7.93 32.41
N THR A 319 19.07 8.72 31.57
CA THR A 319 18.60 10.05 31.95
C THR A 319 17.08 9.98 32.23
N PRO A 320 16.62 10.21 33.47
CA PRO A 320 15.19 10.20 33.78
C PRO A 320 14.53 11.46 33.21
N THR A 321 13.91 11.32 32.03
CA THR A 321 13.00 12.33 31.50
C THR A 321 11.64 12.16 32.18
N PRO A 322 11.06 13.21 32.81
CA PRO A 322 9.69 13.14 33.31
C PRO A 322 8.73 12.89 32.15
N CYS A 323 7.86 11.88 32.30
CA CYS A 323 6.76 11.66 31.37
C CYS A 323 5.83 12.89 31.42
N PRO A 324 5.53 13.54 30.29
CA PRO A 324 4.66 14.71 30.30
C PRO A 324 3.29 14.29 30.83
N THR A 325 2.78 15.03 31.81
CA THR A 325 1.38 14.94 32.25
C THR A 325 0.52 15.54 31.14
N ALA A 326 0.18 14.73 30.13
CA ALA A 326 -0.71 15.14 29.06
C ALA A 326 -2.16 14.95 29.51
N THR A 327 -2.94 16.03 29.45
CA THR A 327 -4.39 15.98 29.24
C THR A 327 -4.70 15.00 28.09
N PRO A 328 -5.71 14.11 28.17
CA PRO A 328 -5.93 13.07 27.17
C PRO A 328 -6.24 13.70 25.80
N GLY A 329 -5.31 13.56 24.87
CA GLY A 329 -5.50 13.85 23.46
C GLY A 329 -4.86 12.72 22.66
N VAL A 330 -5.55 12.28 21.60
CA VAL A 330 -5.06 11.29 20.64
C VAL A 330 -3.62 11.61 20.20
N VAL A 331 -2.73 10.62 20.27
CA VAL A 331 -1.37 10.72 19.70
C VAL A 331 -1.43 10.21 18.28
N CYS A 332 -1.39 11.12 17.33
CA CYS A 332 -1.42 10.78 15.92
C CYS A 332 -0.06 10.29 15.41
N PRO A 333 -0.04 9.38 14.43
CA PRO A 333 1.19 8.99 13.75
C PRO A 333 1.93 10.23 13.23
N SER A 334 3.25 10.22 13.29
CA SER A 334 4.09 11.27 12.70
C SER A 334 4.61 10.90 11.31
N GLN A 335 4.45 9.65 10.88
CA GLN A 335 4.89 9.17 9.57
C GLN A 335 3.95 8.10 9.00
N VAL A 336 3.87 8.05 7.67
CA VAL A 336 3.33 6.91 6.92
C VAL A 336 4.38 6.38 5.96
N VAL A 337 4.55 5.06 5.98
CA VAL A 337 5.37 4.31 5.03
C VAL A 337 4.43 3.55 4.11
N THR A 338 4.50 3.84 2.81
CA THR A 338 3.75 3.11 1.78
C THR A 338 4.69 2.24 0.96
N GLU A 339 4.32 0.98 0.76
CA GLU A 339 5.01 0.03 -0.13
C GLU A 339 4.09 -0.40 -1.26
N ALA A 340 4.52 -0.19 -2.49
CA ALA A 340 3.74 -0.56 -3.67
C ALA A 340 3.74 -2.08 -3.90
N ASN A 341 2.56 -2.63 -4.20
CA ASN A 341 2.42 -3.96 -4.78
C ASN A 341 2.60 -3.84 -6.30
N GLY A 342 3.85 -3.83 -6.75
CA GLY A 342 4.21 -3.54 -8.14
C GLY A 342 3.59 -4.49 -9.16
N SER A 343 3.45 -5.78 -8.80
CA SER A 343 2.84 -6.79 -9.69
C SER A 343 1.32 -6.63 -9.88
N ALA A 344 0.69 -5.75 -9.12
CA ALA A 344 -0.71 -5.41 -9.29
C ALA A 344 -0.86 -3.94 -9.73
N VAL A 345 0.23 -3.25 -10.09
CA VAL A 345 0.11 -1.93 -10.70
C VAL A 345 -0.47 -2.11 -12.09
N ASP A 346 -1.45 -1.27 -12.38
CA ASP A 346 -2.04 -1.10 -13.69
C ASP A 346 -1.73 0.33 -14.16
N LEU A 347 -0.80 0.43 -15.11
CA LEU A 347 -0.33 1.68 -15.70
C LEU A 347 -0.64 1.69 -17.20
N ASP A 348 -1.49 2.63 -17.60
CA ASP A 348 -1.82 2.90 -18.98
C ASP A 348 -1.14 4.17 -19.45
N THR A 349 -0.51 4.09 -20.62
CA THR A 349 0.15 5.24 -21.23
C THR A 349 -0.26 5.41 -22.69
N GLY A 350 -0.84 6.57 -22.95
CA GLY A 350 -1.27 7.05 -24.26
C GLY A 350 -2.43 6.25 -24.88
N TRP A 351 -2.86 6.71 -26.05
CA TRP A 351 -4.17 6.34 -26.63
C TRP A 351 -4.10 5.14 -27.58
N THR A 352 -2.92 4.57 -27.84
CA THR A 352 -2.81 3.48 -28.80
C THR A 352 -3.40 2.18 -28.31
N GLY A 353 -3.45 1.98 -26.98
CA GLY A 353 -3.82 0.73 -26.31
C GLY A 353 -2.68 -0.30 -26.20
N GLN A 354 -1.51 -0.05 -26.78
CA GLN A 354 -0.40 -1.02 -26.75
C GLN A 354 0.44 -0.93 -25.47
N SER A 355 0.38 0.20 -24.76
CA SER A 355 1.10 0.44 -23.51
C SER A 355 0.14 0.58 -22.33
N HIS A 356 -0.93 -0.22 -22.36
CA HIS A 356 -1.91 -0.41 -21.29
C HIS A 356 -1.56 -1.67 -20.48
N ASP A 357 -2.09 -1.78 -19.26
CA ASP A 357 -1.84 -2.88 -18.31
C ASP A 357 -0.35 -3.04 -17.90
N ALA A 358 0.44 -1.96 -17.93
CA ALA A 358 1.84 -2.07 -17.57
C ALA A 358 2.03 -2.22 -16.06
N HIS A 359 2.93 -3.13 -15.67
CA HIS A 359 3.22 -3.42 -14.26
C HIS A 359 4.43 -2.61 -13.76
N ALA A 360 4.60 -2.52 -12.44
CA ALA A 360 5.75 -1.89 -11.82
C ALA A 360 6.60 -2.89 -11.00
N PRO A 361 7.86 -2.57 -10.68
CA PRO A 361 8.61 -3.34 -9.70
C PRO A 361 7.96 -3.28 -8.31
N SER A 362 8.00 -4.38 -7.56
CA SER A 362 7.66 -4.42 -6.13
C SER A 362 8.85 -3.92 -5.29
N GLN A 363 8.66 -3.77 -3.96
CA GLN A 363 9.66 -3.22 -2.99
C GLN A 363 9.89 -1.71 -3.09
N ASN A 364 9.05 -1.01 -3.85
CA ASN A 364 9.08 0.44 -3.94
C ASN A 364 8.44 1.05 -2.70
N ARG A 365 9.25 1.72 -1.87
CA ARG A 365 8.84 2.34 -0.61
C ARG A 365 8.87 3.87 -0.72
N LEU A 366 7.84 4.52 -0.18
CA LEU A 366 7.76 5.97 0.01
C LEU A 366 7.41 6.26 1.47
N THR A 367 8.18 7.14 2.12
CA THR A 367 7.90 7.60 3.49
C THR A 367 7.53 9.08 3.47
N LEU A 368 6.43 9.44 4.12
CA LEU A 368 5.97 10.81 4.28
C LEU A 368 5.82 11.13 5.78
N SER A 369 6.10 12.36 6.19
CA SER A 369 5.71 12.88 7.50
C SER A 369 4.21 13.15 7.52
N ILE A 370 3.63 13.03 8.71
CA ILE A 370 2.25 13.35 9.04
C ILE A 370 2.29 14.46 10.09
N SER A 371 1.48 15.49 9.87
CA SER A 371 1.35 16.60 10.82
C SER A 371 0.01 17.32 10.65
N GLY A 372 -0.31 18.26 11.54
CA GLY A 372 -1.47 19.15 11.36
C GLY A 372 -2.82 18.41 11.32
N CYS A 373 -2.95 17.33 12.09
CA CYS A 373 -4.18 16.55 12.18
C CYS A 373 -5.36 17.39 12.69
N SER A 374 -6.52 17.19 12.06
CA SER A 374 -7.76 17.92 12.36
C SER A 374 -8.31 17.64 13.76
N ASN A 375 -8.05 16.44 14.30
CA ASN A 375 -8.50 15.97 15.61
C ASN A 375 -9.98 16.29 15.87
N PRO A 376 -10.91 15.73 15.06
CA PRO A 376 -12.33 16.07 15.16
C PRO A 376 -12.93 15.68 16.53
N ASP A 377 -12.32 14.73 17.23
CA ASP A 377 -12.58 14.43 18.63
C ASP A 377 -11.30 14.01 19.37
N SER A 378 -11.39 13.79 20.69
CA SER A 378 -10.24 13.45 21.53
C SER A 378 -9.64 12.05 21.29
N SER A 379 -10.27 11.23 20.46
CA SER A 379 -9.91 9.83 20.18
C SER A 379 -9.49 9.56 18.72
N THR A 380 -9.61 10.55 17.82
CA THR A 380 -9.31 10.38 16.40
C THR A 380 -8.43 11.50 15.87
N CYS A 381 -7.52 11.17 14.97
CA CYS A 381 -6.65 12.11 14.27
C CYS A 381 -7.41 12.86 13.16
N GLY A 382 -8.35 12.18 12.53
CA GLY A 382 -9.04 12.62 11.33
C GLY A 382 -8.06 12.88 10.21
N VAL A 383 -8.35 13.93 9.43
CA VAL A 383 -7.51 14.35 8.31
C VAL A 383 -6.24 15.03 8.82
N CYS A 384 -5.09 14.50 8.43
CA CYS A 384 -3.77 15.06 8.66
C CYS A 384 -3.15 15.51 7.34
N THR A 385 -2.22 16.46 7.43
CA THR A 385 -1.36 16.87 6.30
C THR A 385 -0.19 15.92 6.17
N THR A 386 0.19 15.61 4.93
CA THR A 386 1.37 14.82 4.59
C THR A 386 2.43 15.71 3.94
N SER A 387 3.70 15.45 4.25
CA SER A 387 4.85 16.13 3.64
C SER A 387 6.01 15.18 3.44
N GLY A 388 6.83 15.37 2.40
CA GLY A 388 8.02 14.54 2.20
C GLY A 388 8.67 14.78 0.84
N PRO A 389 9.38 13.79 0.28
CA PRO A 389 9.68 12.47 0.87
C PRO A 389 10.64 12.55 2.07
N LEU A 390 10.56 11.56 2.97
CA LEU A 390 11.56 11.29 4.00
C LEU A 390 12.45 10.11 3.58
N PRO A 391 13.70 10.01 4.11
CA PRO A 391 14.52 8.81 3.93
C PRO A 391 13.82 7.55 4.42
N ASN A 392 13.77 6.53 3.55
CA ASN A 392 13.21 5.23 3.89
C ASN A 392 14.12 4.46 4.86
N ALA A 393 13.53 3.83 5.88
CA ALA A 393 14.22 2.84 6.70
C ALA A 393 14.53 1.56 5.89
N GLY A 394 15.39 0.67 6.43
CA GLY A 394 15.67 -0.66 5.84
C GLY A 394 16.91 -0.75 4.96
N GLY A 395 17.80 0.24 5.00
CA GLY A 395 19.14 0.16 4.40
C GLY A 395 19.17 0.44 2.89
N THR A 396 20.22 -0.03 2.24
CA THR A 396 20.54 0.29 0.83
C THR A 396 19.45 -0.13 -0.16
N THR A 397 18.75 -1.23 0.12
CA THR A 397 17.60 -1.73 -0.67
C THR A 397 16.50 -0.68 -0.86
N TYR A 398 16.14 0.05 0.21
CA TYR A 398 15.03 1.00 0.19
C TYR A 398 15.46 2.46 0.11
N ASN A 399 16.76 2.74 0.18
CA ASN A 399 17.24 4.10 0.05
C ASN A 399 16.90 4.60 -1.36
N THR A 400 16.09 5.65 -1.48
CA THR A 400 15.70 6.27 -2.76
C THR A 400 16.37 7.63 -2.98
N GLU A 401 17.18 8.08 -2.04
CA GLU A 401 17.93 9.33 -2.13
C GLU A 401 19.26 9.05 -2.87
N ARG A 402 19.35 9.55 -4.10
CA ARG A 402 20.41 9.22 -5.06
C ARG A 402 20.87 10.44 -5.84
N CYS A 403 22.10 10.37 -6.31
CA CYS A 403 22.60 11.37 -7.24
C CYS A 403 21.91 11.23 -8.61
N VAL A 404 21.41 12.34 -9.15
CA VAL A 404 20.58 12.33 -10.37
C VAL A 404 21.29 11.76 -11.60
N LEU A 405 22.58 12.03 -11.77
CA LEU A 405 23.37 11.57 -12.92
C LEU A 405 23.88 10.12 -12.78
N ASP A 406 23.93 9.60 -11.56
CA ASP A 406 24.38 8.24 -11.28
C ASP A 406 23.64 7.72 -10.05
N THR A 407 22.57 6.96 -10.30
CA THR A 407 21.73 6.43 -9.22
C THR A 407 22.42 5.36 -8.39
N SER A 408 23.62 4.90 -8.76
CA SER A 408 24.41 3.99 -7.91
C SER A 408 24.99 4.69 -6.69
N VAL A 409 25.04 6.03 -6.70
CA VAL A 409 25.60 6.83 -5.62
C VAL A 409 24.49 7.29 -4.69
N GLN A 410 24.51 6.77 -3.47
CA GLN A 410 23.65 7.25 -2.38
C GLN A 410 24.09 8.61 -1.89
N CYS A 411 23.13 9.46 -1.55
CA CYS A 411 23.40 10.80 -1.07
C CYS A 411 22.41 11.21 0.02
N THR A 412 22.77 12.25 0.75
CA THR A 412 21.90 12.99 1.69
C THR A 412 21.99 14.51 1.47
N ILE A 413 23.01 14.92 0.71
CA ILE A 413 23.31 16.29 0.30
C ILE A 413 24.01 16.25 -1.05
N ASP A 414 23.94 17.35 -1.82
CA ASP A 414 24.61 17.48 -3.13
C ASP A 414 26.13 17.24 -3.07
N GLY A 415 26.75 17.54 -1.93
CA GLY A 415 28.18 17.29 -1.71
C GLY A 415 28.58 15.83 -1.84
N ASN A 416 27.68 14.87 -1.62
CA ASN A 416 27.98 13.44 -1.82
C ASN A 416 28.15 13.09 -3.31
N CYS A 417 27.59 13.92 -4.20
CA CYS A 417 27.57 13.70 -5.63
C CYS A 417 28.72 14.42 -6.37
N SER A 418 29.64 15.07 -5.64
CA SER A 418 30.70 15.90 -6.22
C SER A 418 31.74 15.13 -7.03
N ALA A 419 31.87 13.82 -6.79
CA ALA A 419 32.81 12.93 -7.48
C ALA A 419 32.23 12.30 -8.76
N ILE A 420 30.92 12.44 -8.99
CA ILE A 420 30.28 11.94 -10.20
C ILE A 420 30.78 12.79 -11.37
N PRO A 421 31.37 12.18 -12.42
CA PRO A 421 31.83 12.90 -13.58
C PRO A 421 30.72 13.80 -14.09
N ARG A 422 31.06 15.08 -14.20
CA ARG A 422 30.15 16.11 -14.65
C ARG A 422 29.74 15.80 -16.07
N GLN A 423 28.56 15.22 -16.25
CA GLN A 423 27.86 15.41 -17.51
C GLN A 423 27.24 16.79 -17.41
N CYS A 424 27.60 17.71 -18.32
CA CYS A 424 26.73 18.85 -18.53
C CYS A 424 25.43 18.27 -19.10
N ASN A 425 24.51 17.91 -18.20
CA ASN A 425 23.15 17.62 -18.58
C ASN A 425 22.67 18.79 -19.42
N ASN A 426 21.97 18.44 -20.50
CA ASN A 426 21.40 19.30 -21.53
C ASN A 426 20.67 20.50 -20.91
N SER A 427 21.43 21.50 -20.50
CA SER A 427 20.96 22.70 -19.82
C SER A 427 20.88 23.73 -20.93
N SER A 428 19.69 24.29 -21.12
CA SER A 428 19.58 25.37 -22.07
C SER A 428 20.37 26.56 -21.54
N VAL A 429 21.03 27.28 -22.44
CA VAL A 429 21.82 28.47 -22.12
C VAL A 429 21.34 29.62 -22.95
N CYS A 430 21.37 30.81 -22.38
CA CYS A 430 21.10 32.01 -23.13
C CYS A 430 22.19 32.20 -24.18
N VAL A 431 21.82 32.22 -25.44
CA VAL A 431 22.67 32.59 -26.56
C VAL A 431 22.33 34.03 -26.91
N SER A 432 23.32 34.92 -26.80
CA SER A 432 23.22 36.38 -26.92
C SER A 432 22.38 37.08 -25.84
N GLY A 433 22.32 38.41 -25.90
CA GLY A 433 21.57 39.24 -24.96
C GLY A 433 22.34 39.57 -23.67
N SER A 434 21.60 40.12 -22.72
CA SER A 434 22.12 40.65 -21.44
C SER A 434 22.62 39.54 -20.50
N ASN A 435 22.12 38.33 -20.72
CA ASN A 435 22.40 37.14 -19.94
C ASN A 435 23.12 36.08 -20.80
N ASP A 436 23.88 36.50 -21.82
CA ASP A 436 24.59 35.56 -22.69
C ASP A 436 25.46 34.58 -21.89
N SER A 437 25.40 33.30 -22.27
CA SER A 437 26.02 32.16 -21.62
C SER A 437 25.57 31.87 -20.19
N THR A 438 24.42 32.36 -19.71
CA THR A 438 23.83 31.88 -18.43
C THR A 438 22.91 30.69 -18.65
N THR A 439 22.77 29.80 -17.66
CA THR A 439 21.75 28.74 -17.71
C THR A 439 20.34 29.33 -17.71
N CYS A 440 19.44 28.70 -18.45
CA CYS A 440 18.05 29.09 -18.55
C CYS A 440 17.18 27.84 -18.73
N VAL A 441 15.94 27.93 -18.30
CA VAL A 441 14.88 26.95 -18.59
C VAL A 441 13.86 27.54 -19.57
N SER A 442 13.91 28.85 -19.81
CA SER A 442 13.01 29.57 -20.70
C SER A 442 13.71 30.78 -21.35
N ASN A 443 13.19 31.23 -22.49
CA ASN A 443 13.67 32.46 -23.16
C ASN A 443 13.47 33.72 -22.30
N SER A 444 12.55 33.70 -21.33
CA SER A 444 12.31 34.85 -20.43
C SER A 444 13.52 35.20 -19.57
N GLU A 445 14.39 34.22 -19.34
CA GLU A 445 15.64 34.35 -18.58
C GLU A 445 16.80 34.82 -19.46
N CYS A 446 16.57 35.03 -20.76
CA CYS A 446 17.55 35.50 -21.74
C CYS A 446 17.13 36.85 -22.37
N PRO A 447 17.15 37.98 -21.64
CA PRO A 447 16.71 39.27 -22.17
C PRO A 447 17.60 39.72 -23.35
N GLY A 448 17.02 39.71 -24.55
CA GLY A 448 17.72 40.02 -25.80
C GLY A 448 18.50 38.84 -26.39
N GLY A 449 18.28 37.61 -25.90
CA GLY A 449 18.85 36.37 -26.41
C GLY A 449 17.82 35.24 -26.43
N THR A 450 18.30 34.02 -26.65
CA THR A 450 17.45 32.83 -26.76
C THR A 450 18.00 31.72 -25.87
N CYS A 451 17.13 31.05 -25.14
CA CYS A 451 17.46 29.88 -24.36
C CYS A 451 17.59 28.66 -25.29
N VAL A 452 18.82 28.23 -25.57
CA VAL A 452 19.11 27.14 -26.52
C VAL A 452 19.67 25.94 -25.77
N PRO A 453 19.19 24.70 -26.01
CA PRO A 453 19.78 23.50 -25.44
C PRO A 453 21.28 23.45 -25.72
N HIS A 454 22.09 23.44 -24.66
CA HIS A 454 23.54 23.35 -24.78
C HIS A 454 24.01 22.00 -24.27
N THR A 455 24.49 21.18 -25.20
CA THR A 455 25.24 19.97 -24.87
C THR A 455 26.67 20.37 -24.61
N CYS A 456 27.11 20.28 -23.37
CA CYS A 456 28.48 20.61 -23.03
C CYS A 456 29.27 19.33 -22.74
N THR A 457 30.43 19.19 -23.39
CA THR A 457 31.25 17.96 -23.39
C THR A 457 32.42 18.03 -22.42
N SER A 458 32.64 19.20 -21.83
CA SER A 458 33.66 19.50 -20.85
C SER A 458 33.27 20.74 -20.04
N ASP A 459 33.94 20.98 -18.90
CA ASP A 459 33.70 22.16 -18.06
C ASP A 459 33.81 23.50 -18.84
N VAL A 460 34.69 23.57 -19.86
CA VAL A 460 34.87 24.78 -20.68
C VAL A 460 33.68 25.09 -21.60
N ASP A 461 32.84 24.09 -21.86
CA ASP A 461 31.65 24.22 -22.70
C ASP A 461 30.44 24.68 -21.86
N CYS A 462 30.50 24.56 -20.53
CA CYS A 462 29.39 24.92 -19.64
C CYS A 462 29.45 26.43 -19.29
N PRO A 463 28.31 27.16 -19.24
CA PRO A 463 28.16 28.48 -18.62
C PRO A 463 29.02 28.70 -17.38
N GLY A 464 29.96 29.64 -17.42
CA GLY A 464 30.85 29.92 -16.29
C GLY A 464 32.04 28.97 -16.12
N GLY A 465 32.32 28.12 -17.10
CA GLY A 465 33.54 27.31 -17.18
C GLY A 465 33.59 26.13 -16.20
N SER A 466 32.45 25.72 -15.65
CA SER A 466 32.34 24.58 -14.74
C SER A 466 30.93 24.01 -14.75
N CYS A 467 30.76 22.69 -14.87
CA CYS A 467 29.43 22.08 -14.73
C CYS A 467 29.06 21.99 -13.24
N PRO A 468 27.79 22.18 -12.86
CA PRO A 468 27.33 21.92 -11.51
C PRO A 468 27.49 20.42 -11.18
N ALA A 469 27.74 20.11 -9.92
CA ALA A 469 27.71 18.72 -9.44
C ALA A 469 26.32 18.13 -9.64
N SER A 470 26.23 16.81 -9.81
CA SER A 470 24.93 16.11 -9.82
C SER A 470 24.17 16.45 -8.53
N PRO A 471 22.91 16.89 -8.58
CA PRO A 471 22.15 17.11 -7.36
C PRO A 471 21.80 15.77 -6.70
N CYS A 472 21.62 15.82 -5.39
CA CYS A 472 21.03 14.75 -4.60
C CYS A 472 19.51 14.87 -4.66
N SER A 473 18.81 13.79 -5.02
CA SER A 473 17.36 13.80 -5.20
C SER A 473 16.73 12.49 -4.76
N PHE A 474 15.49 12.57 -4.30
CA PHE A 474 14.67 11.37 -4.10
C PHE A 474 14.12 10.85 -5.41
N PHE A 475 13.97 9.53 -5.50
CA PHE A 475 13.33 8.83 -6.61
C PHE A 475 12.05 8.11 -6.15
N PHE A 476 11.03 8.14 -6.99
CA PHE A 476 9.77 7.45 -6.78
C PHE A 476 9.86 6.03 -7.34
N GLY A 477 10.32 5.10 -6.49
CA GLY A 477 10.56 3.70 -6.85
C GLY A 477 11.84 3.47 -7.65
N SER A 478 12.26 2.20 -7.73
CA SER A 478 13.36 1.73 -8.58
C SER A 478 13.09 1.98 -10.07
N PRO A 479 14.10 1.86 -10.95
CA PRO A 479 13.88 1.98 -12.40
C PRO A 479 12.72 1.11 -12.90
N LEU A 480 11.81 1.70 -13.67
CA LEU A 480 10.58 1.09 -14.16
C LEU A 480 10.82 0.51 -15.56
N PRO A 481 10.86 -0.84 -15.71
CA PRO A 481 10.97 -1.48 -17.01
C PRO A 481 9.60 -1.53 -17.70
N LEU A 482 9.50 -1.00 -18.91
CA LEU A 482 8.30 -1.09 -19.75
C LEU A 482 8.65 -1.69 -21.11
N SER A 483 7.79 -2.56 -21.63
CA SER A 483 7.96 -3.20 -22.93
C SER A 483 6.61 -3.32 -23.60
N ALA A 484 6.46 -2.73 -24.79
CA ALA A 484 5.20 -2.70 -25.53
C ALA A 484 5.49 -2.59 -27.04
N GLY A 485 4.71 -3.24 -27.89
CA GLY A 485 4.84 -3.10 -29.36
C GLY A 485 6.26 -3.34 -29.92
N GLY A 486 7.08 -4.14 -29.23
CA GLY A 486 8.48 -4.38 -29.59
C GLY A 486 9.46 -3.26 -29.21
N VAL A 487 9.01 -2.23 -28.49
CA VAL A 487 9.81 -1.13 -27.96
C VAL A 487 9.99 -1.32 -26.46
N SER A 488 11.23 -1.23 -25.99
CA SER A 488 11.57 -1.27 -24.57
C SER A 488 12.04 0.08 -24.07
N VAL A 489 11.59 0.45 -22.87
CA VAL A 489 12.05 1.65 -22.18
C VAL A 489 12.32 1.38 -20.71
N CYS A 490 13.31 2.07 -20.16
CA CYS A 490 13.62 2.12 -18.75
C CYS A 490 13.37 3.54 -18.22
N VAL A 491 12.43 3.67 -17.30
CA VAL A 491 12.04 4.99 -16.76
C VAL A 491 12.59 5.16 -15.33
N THR A 492 13.30 6.24 -15.07
CA THR A 492 13.63 6.66 -13.69
C THR A 492 12.78 7.85 -13.30
N ASN A 493 12.13 7.77 -12.14
CA ASN A 493 11.18 8.78 -11.69
C ASN A 493 11.81 9.65 -10.60
N GLN A 494 12.39 10.78 -10.98
CA GLN A 494 12.98 11.73 -10.05
C GLN A 494 11.87 12.59 -9.41
N ILE A 495 11.86 12.75 -8.09
CA ILE A 495 10.97 13.70 -7.40
C ILE A 495 11.59 15.09 -7.46
N THR A 496 10.88 16.06 -8.07
CA THR A 496 11.41 17.41 -8.33
C THR A 496 10.89 18.50 -7.40
N ALA A 497 9.86 18.19 -6.61
CA ALA A 497 9.33 19.10 -5.59
C ALA A 497 8.86 18.31 -4.35
N PRO A 498 8.73 18.97 -3.19
CA PRO A 498 8.18 18.34 -1.99
C PRO A 498 6.81 17.71 -2.28
N ILE A 499 6.61 16.49 -1.79
CA ILE A 499 5.31 15.82 -1.83
C ILE A 499 4.44 16.47 -0.76
N THR A 500 3.23 16.86 -1.14
CA THR A 500 2.25 17.43 -0.23
C THR A 500 0.89 16.80 -0.45
N GLY A 501 0.10 16.71 0.62
CA GLY A 501 -1.22 16.11 0.55
C GLY A 501 -1.90 15.98 1.89
N THR A 502 -2.83 15.03 1.93
CA THR A 502 -3.59 14.68 3.13
C THR A 502 -3.74 13.18 3.26
N VAL A 503 -3.88 12.72 4.50
CA VAL A 503 -4.27 11.36 4.86
C VAL A 503 -5.29 11.43 5.98
N ASP A 504 -6.40 10.71 5.85
CA ASP A 504 -7.33 10.45 6.93
C ASP A 504 -6.94 9.14 7.60
N ILE A 505 -6.53 9.21 8.87
CA ILE A 505 -5.97 8.07 9.60
C ILE A 505 -7.04 7.01 9.85
N GLU A 506 -8.27 7.42 10.11
CA GLU A 506 -9.36 6.51 10.45
C GLU A 506 -10.10 6.03 9.21
N ALA A 507 -10.36 6.91 8.24
CA ALA A 507 -11.05 6.54 7.01
C ALA A 507 -10.13 5.85 5.99
N GLY A 508 -8.82 5.90 6.20
CA GLY A 508 -7.80 5.36 5.32
C GLY A 508 -7.69 6.05 3.96
N SER A 509 -8.38 7.20 3.82
CA SER A 509 -8.37 7.97 2.58
C SER A 509 -7.08 8.76 2.45
N THR A 510 -6.55 8.86 1.23
CA THR A 510 -5.34 9.65 0.96
C THR A 510 -5.48 10.44 -0.34
N ALA A 511 -4.83 11.60 -0.40
CA ALA A 511 -4.70 12.41 -1.60
C ALA A 511 -3.39 13.17 -1.54
N ASN A 512 -2.49 12.92 -2.48
CA ASN A 512 -1.16 13.53 -2.51
C ASN A 512 -0.77 13.86 -3.94
N VAL A 513 0.10 14.85 -4.10
CA VAL A 513 0.67 15.22 -5.40
C VAL A 513 2.18 14.98 -5.38
N ILE A 514 2.65 14.16 -6.31
CA ILE A 514 4.08 13.91 -6.53
C ILE A 514 4.48 14.58 -7.85
N GLN A 515 5.40 15.55 -7.78
CA GLN A 515 5.99 16.14 -8.98
C GLN A 515 7.17 15.29 -9.41
N LEU A 516 7.03 14.63 -10.55
CA LEU A 516 8.01 13.74 -11.13
C LEU A 516 8.65 14.36 -12.36
N LEU A 517 9.94 14.11 -12.53
CA LEU A 517 10.60 14.14 -13.83
C LEU A 517 10.94 12.69 -14.19
N SER A 518 10.11 12.11 -15.06
CA SER A 518 10.28 10.75 -15.57
C SER A 518 11.27 10.76 -16.73
N ARG A 519 12.47 10.23 -16.49
CA ARG A 519 13.53 10.14 -17.52
C ARG A 519 13.40 8.82 -18.25
N VAL A 520 13.11 8.89 -19.53
CA VAL A 520 12.79 7.74 -20.39
C VAL A 520 14.02 7.37 -21.19
N HIS A 521 14.55 6.18 -20.96
CA HIS A 521 15.69 5.65 -21.69
C HIS A 521 15.21 4.53 -22.61
N VAL A 522 15.73 4.45 -23.83
CA VAL A 522 15.52 3.24 -24.65
C VAL A 522 16.26 2.09 -23.98
N GLY A 523 15.53 1.00 -23.76
CA GLY A 523 15.99 -0.17 -23.03
C GLY A 523 16.96 -1.05 -23.84
N PRO A 524 17.80 -1.86 -23.18
CA PRO A 524 18.73 -2.77 -23.85
C PRO A 524 18.03 -3.80 -24.76
N THR A 525 16.99 -4.46 -24.26
CA THR A 525 16.18 -5.43 -25.00
C THR A 525 14.73 -5.39 -24.53
N VAL A 526 13.84 -6.08 -25.26
CA VAL A 526 12.40 -6.17 -24.94
C VAL A 526 12.09 -7.04 -23.71
N ASP A 527 12.94 -8.01 -23.40
CA ASP A 527 12.88 -8.87 -22.21
C ASP A 527 13.63 -8.30 -21.00
N LYS A 528 14.56 -7.37 -21.24
CA LYS A 528 15.27 -6.63 -20.19
C LYS A 528 15.25 -5.12 -20.50
N PRO A 529 14.10 -4.44 -20.30
CA PRO A 529 13.98 -3.02 -20.63
C PRO A 529 14.88 -2.13 -19.77
N CYS A 530 15.12 -2.51 -18.52
CA CYS A 530 16.08 -1.88 -17.62
C CYS A 530 17.30 -2.78 -17.39
N PRO A 531 18.48 -2.22 -17.06
CA PRO A 531 19.57 -2.99 -16.48
C PRO A 531 19.13 -3.75 -15.23
N THR A 532 19.58 -5.00 -15.08
CA THR A 532 19.17 -5.89 -13.99
C THR A 532 20.26 -6.08 -12.95
N CYS A 533 19.87 -6.39 -11.72
CA CYS A 533 20.76 -6.80 -10.63
C CYS A 533 20.57 -8.29 -10.35
N ASP A 534 21.32 -9.14 -11.05
CA ASP A 534 21.19 -10.59 -10.93
C ASP A 534 22.33 -11.14 -10.06
N SER A 535 21.97 -11.84 -8.99
CA SER A 535 22.95 -12.40 -8.02
C SER A 535 23.94 -11.37 -7.45
N GLY A 536 23.50 -10.11 -7.30
CA GLY A 536 24.31 -9.02 -6.76
C GLY A 536 25.28 -8.39 -7.77
N VAL A 537 25.10 -8.65 -9.07
CA VAL A 537 25.90 -8.07 -10.15
C VAL A 537 25.00 -7.38 -11.18
N CYS A 538 25.39 -6.18 -11.61
CA CYS A 538 24.69 -5.45 -12.65
C CYS A 538 24.87 -6.12 -14.03
N HIS A 539 23.79 -6.14 -14.79
CA HIS A 539 23.75 -6.57 -16.18
C HIS A 539 23.15 -5.47 -17.06
N GLY A 540 24.00 -4.87 -17.89
CA GLY A 540 23.68 -3.71 -18.72
C GLY A 540 23.90 -2.36 -18.02
N GLY A 541 23.74 -1.29 -18.79
CA GLY A 541 23.98 0.08 -18.32
C GLY A 541 25.47 0.41 -18.11
N PRO A 542 25.78 1.63 -17.62
CA PRO A 542 27.16 2.08 -17.41
C PRO A 542 27.92 1.31 -16.31
N HIS A 543 27.20 0.63 -15.41
CA HIS A 543 27.76 -0.14 -14.29
C HIS A 543 27.71 -1.65 -14.54
N ASP A 544 27.63 -2.09 -15.79
CA ASP A 544 27.67 -3.51 -16.14
C ASP A 544 28.84 -4.23 -15.43
N THR A 545 28.58 -5.41 -14.88
CA THR A 545 29.50 -6.23 -14.06
C THR A 545 29.87 -5.71 -12.66
N ASN A 546 29.43 -4.51 -12.27
CA ASN A 546 29.65 -3.98 -10.92
C ASN A 546 28.71 -4.62 -9.90
N ALA A 547 29.04 -4.49 -8.62
CA ALA A 547 28.20 -4.98 -7.53
C ALA A 547 26.92 -4.13 -7.39
N CYS A 548 25.81 -4.78 -7.04
CA CYS A 548 24.51 -4.12 -6.85
C CYS A 548 23.68 -4.75 -5.73
N VAL A 549 22.73 -3.98 -5.23
CA VAL A 549 21.68 -4.40 -4.31
C VAL A 549 20.33 -4.24 -5.01
N VAL A 550 19.52 -5.30 -4.99
CA VAL A 550 18.17 -5.26 -5.55
C VAL A 550 17.35 -4.17 -4.85
N SER A 551 16.77 -3.26 -5.63
CA SER A 551 15.90 -2.18 -5.14
C SER A 551 14.45 -2.35 -5.61
N GLY A 552 14.22 -3.23 -6.59
CA GLY A 552 12.89 -3.59 -7.03
C GLY A 552 12.85 -4.94 -7.74
N VAL A 553 11.69 -5.59 -7.69
CA VAL A 553 11.50 -6.93 -8.28
C VAL A 553 10.36 -6.90 -9.28
N SER A 554 10.64 -7.24 -10.53
CA SER A 554 9.64 -7.47 -11.58
C SER A 554 9.53 -8.97 -11.87
N PRO A 555 8.35 -9.59 -11.72
CA PRO A 555 8.13 -10.97 -12.14
C PRO A 555 8.35 -11.20 -13.65
N LEU A 556 8.20 -10.14 -14.45
CA LEU A 556 8.30 -10.18 -15.91
C LEU A 556 9.73 -9.88 -16.40
N PHE A 557 10.37 -8.87 -15.81
CA PHE A 557 11.63 -8.30 -16.33
C PHE A 557 12.85 -8.53 -15.42
N GLY A 558 12.67 -9.21 -14.28
CA GLY A 558 13.73 -9.51 -13.33
C GLY A 558 13.95 -8.42 -12.26
N ASN A 559 15.07 -8.53 -11.56
CA ASN A 559 15.41 -7.63 -10.46
C ASN A 559 16.06 -6.35 -11.00
N VAL A 560 15.53 -5.20 -10.62
CA VAL A 560 16.07 -3.88 -10.95
C VAL A 560 16.76 -3.26 -9.73
N SER A 561 17.66 -2.32 -9.97
CA SER A 561 18.45 -1.67 -8.92
C SER A 561 18.78 -0.24 -9.30
N PHE A 562 18.87 0.63 -8.29
CA PHE A 562 19.48 1.94 -8.46
C PHE A 562 20.98 1.87 -8.76
N ASP A 563 21.65 0.79 -8.33
CA ASP A 563 23.08 0.56 -8.57
C ASP A 563 23.38 0.21 -10.03
N CYS A 564 22.36 -0.15 -10.81
CA CYS A 564 22.45 -0.44 -12.23
C CYS A 564 21.67 0.63 -13.04
N PRO A 565 22.16 1.89 -13.11
CA PRO A 565 21.46 2.95 -13.84
C PRO A 565 21.34 2.64 -15.34
N PRO A 566 20.26 3.06 -16.00
CA PRO A 566 20.21 3.05 -17.47
C PRO A 566 21.29 3.98 -18.06
N SER A 567 21.64 3.75 -19.33
CA SER A 567 22.66 4.56 -20.00
C SER A 567 22.13 5.97 -20.32
N PRO A 568 22.81 7.05 -19.91
CA PRO A 568 22.43 8.41 -20.30
C PRO A 568 22.42 8.62 -21.82
N ALA A 569 23.21 7.83 -22.57
CA ALA A 569 23.24 7.89 -24.03
C ALA A 569 21.97 7.37 -24.70
N THR A 570 21.08 6.70 -23.95
CA THR A 570 19.79 6.24 -24.45
C THR A 570 18.62 7.04 -23.90
N ASP A 571 18.86 8.14 -23.17
CA ASP A 571 17.83 9.11 -22.77
C ASP A 571 17.16 9.69 -24.02
N VAL A 572 15.85 9.50 -24.10
CA VAL A 572 15.00 10.00 -25.19
C VAL A 572 13.92 10.95 -24.70
N GLY A 573 13.84 11.27 -23.41
CA GLY A 573 12.85 12.23 -22.94
C GLY A 573 12.80 12.38 -21.43
N ASN A 574 12.63 13.62 -20.99
CA ASN A 574 12.49 14.00 -19.59
C ASN A 574 11.09 14.57 -19.38
N LEU A 575 10.16 13.72 -18.95
CA LEU A 575 8.74 14.00 -18.94
C LEU A 575 8.33 14.58 -17.58
N PRO A 576 7.88 15.85 -17.49
CA PRO A 576 7.31 16.38 -16.27
C PRO A 576 5.92 15.76 -16.06
N ILE A 577 5.76 15.01 -14.97
CA ILE A 577 4.51 14.34 -14.60
C ILE A 577 4.08 14.81 -13.22
N SER A 578 2.92 15.46 -13.14
CA SER A 578 2.27 15.77 -11.87
C SER A 578 1.35 14.61 -11.48
N LEU A 579 1.87 13.66 -10.73
CA LEU A 579 1.12 12.49 -10.28
C LEU A 579 0.30 12.84 -9.04
N ALA A 580 -0.92 13.31 -9.26
CA ALA A 580 -1.92 13.50 -8.20
C ALA A 580 -2.63 12.17 -7.96
N TYR A 581 -2.29 11.45 -6.90
CA TYR A 581 -2.85 10.13 -6.60
C TYR A 581 -3.77 10.20 -5.39
N SER A 582 -4.88 9.46 -5.45
CA SER A 582 -5.88 9.44 -4.39
C SER A 582 -6.54 8.07 -4.25
N THR A 583 -6.99 7.75 -3.05
CA THR A 583 -7.88 6.61 -2.79
C THR A 583 -9.33 6.87 -3.24
N GLY A 584 -9.66 8.09 -3.67
CA GLY A 584 -10.94 8.39 -4.30
C GLY A 584 -10.93 8.10 -5.80
N THR A 585 -12.11 8.12 -6.42
CA THR A 585 -12.23 8.07 -7.88
C THR A 585 -11.86 9.42 -8.49
N GLN A 586 -10.92 9.39 -9.43
CA GLN A 586 -10.66 10.49 -10.34
C GLN A 586 -11.39 10.27 -11.65
N THR A 587 -11.93 11.34 -12.22
CA THR A 587 -12.65 11.30 -13.49
C THR A 587 -12.24 12.47 -14.35
N LEU A 588 -11.80 12.18 -15.57
CA LEU A 588 -11.65 13.18 -16.63
C LEU A 588 -12.82 13.05 -17.59
N THR A 589 -13.45 14.17 -17.93
CA THR A 589 -14.58 14.23 -18.87
C THR A 589 -14.21 15.12 -20.05
N LEU A 590 -14.39 14.61 -21.27
CA LEU A 590 -14.21 15.39 -22.49
C LEU A 590 -15.24 16.51 -22.55
N SER A 591 -14.73 17.72 -22.71
CA SER A 591 -15.48 18.96 -22.80
C SER A 591 -15.06 19.74 -24.04
N ALA A 592 -15.79 20.82 -24.35
CA ALA A 592 -15.41 21.71 -25.44
C ALA A 592 -14.05 22.40 -25.23
N SER A 593 -13.59 22.50 -23.98
CA SER A 593 -12.32 23.11 -23.59
C SER A 593 -11.11 22.23 -23.87
N ASN A 594 -11.31 20.93 -24.09
CA ASN A 594 -10.24 20.00 -24.43
C ASN A 594 -9.72 20.25 -25.86
N PRO A 595 -8.44 19.93 -26.14
CA PRO A 595 -7.86 20.10 -27.47
C PRO A 595 -8.57 19.25 -28.51
N ASP A 596 -8.62 19.76 -29.74
CA ASP A 596 -9.05 18.97 -30.89
C ASP A 596 -8.01 17.89 -31.19
N CYS A 597 -8.46 16.68 -31.51
CA CYS A 597 -7.54 15.62 -31.92
C CYS A 597 -6.86 15.98 -33.25
N SER A 598 -5.53 15.83 -33.31
CA SER A 598 -4.72 16.32 -34.43
C SER A 598 -4.50 15.28 -35.54
N ALA A 599 -4.94 14.04 -35.35
CA ALA A 599 -4.86 12.98 -36.35
C ALA A 599 -5.85 13.20 -37.49
N SER A 600 -5.41 12.83 -38.71
CA SER A 600 -6.29 12.87 -39.88
C SER A 600 -7.51 11.96 -39.67
N GLY A 601 -8.70 12.48 -39.97
CA GLY A 601 -9.97 11.76 -39.77
C GLY A 601 -10.62 11.97 -38.40
N TYR A 602 -9.93 12.63 -37.45
CA TYR A 602 -10.40 12.83 -36.08
C TYR A 602 -10.55 14.30 -35.69
N SER A 603 -10.47 15.23 -36.64
CA SER A 603 -10.54 16.68 -36.38
C SER A 603 -11.88 17.18 -35.82
N GLY A 604 -12.91 16.32 -35.77
CA GLY A 604 -14.19 16.61 -35.10
C GLY A 604 -14.29 16.05 -33.68
N SER A 605 -13.25 15.35 -33.21
CA SER A 605 -13.19 14.71 -31.90
C SER A 605 -12.31 15.52 -30.93
N LYS A 606 -12.55 15.33 -29.63
CA LYS A 606 -11.75 15.90 -28.54
C LYS A 606 -10.80 14.86 -27.97
N CYS A 607 -9.61 15.29 -27.58
CA CYS A 607 -8.59 14.47 -26.95
C CYS A 607 -8.29 15.00 -25.55
N PHE A 608 -8.01 14.15 -24.57
CA PHE A 608 -7.78 14.59 -23.18
C PHE A 608 -6.50 15.41 -23.02
N CYS A 609 -5.45 15.00 -23.72
CA CYS A 609 -4.11 15.51 -23.56
C CYS A 609 -3.51 15.90 -24.90
N ASP A 610 -2.79 17.00 -24.92
CA ASP A 610 -1.85 17.37 -25.97
C ASP A 610 -0.73 18.22 -25.33
N THR A 611 -0.04 19.04 -26.12
CA THR A 611 1.02 19.92 -25.65
C THR A 611 0.78 21.37 -26.04
N CYS A 612 1.28 22.28 -25.22
CA CYS A 612 1.23 23.71 -25.49
C CYS A 612 2.07 24.09 -26.72
N ASN A 613 1.68 25.19 -27.37
CA ASN A 613 2.31 25.67 -28.61
C ASN A 613 3.54 26.56 -28.37
N ASP A 614 4.41 26.13 -27.48
CA ASP A 614 5.66 26.76 -27.06
C ASP A 614 6.85 25.80 -27.14
N ALA A 615 8.05 26.32 -26.88
CA ALA A 615 9.29 25.54 -26.96
C ALA A 615 9.30 24.33 -26.02
N ALA A 616 8.78 24.49 -24.80
CA ALA A 616 8.87 23.49 -23.74
C ALA A 616 7.80 22.39 -23.86
N ALA A 617 6.77 22.58 -24.72
CA ALA A 617 5.83 21.53 -25.08
C ALA A 617 5.07 20.96 -23.87
N GLU A 618 4.73 21.83 -22.93
CA GLU A 618 4.13 21.44 -21.65
C GLU A 618 2.85 20.63 -21.89
N PRO A 619 2.66 19.51 -21.17
CA PRO A 619 1.45 18.74 -21.26
C PRO A 619 0.25 19.59 -20.83
N CYS A 620 -0.83 19.53 -21.59
CA CYS A 620 -2.03 20.33 -21.35
C CYS A 620 -3.30 19.52 -21.59
N THR A 621 -4.35 19.91 -20.90
CA THR A 621 -5.73 19.40 -21.07
C THR A 621 -6.65 20.45 -21.67
N SER A 622 -6.26 21.73 -21.62
CA SER A 622 -7.01 22.85 -22.16
C SER A 622 -6.09 24.03 -22.48
N ASN A 623 -6.61 25.03 -23.21
CA ASN A 623 -5.84 26.26 -23.48
C ASN A 623 -5.48 27.04 -22.21
N ALA A 624 -6.24 26.89 -21.12
CA ALA A 624 -5.95 27.59 -19.87
C ALA A 624 -4.61 27.14 -19.25
N ASP A 625 -4.27 25.85 -19.43
CA ASP A 625 -3.02 25.28 -18.94
C ASP A 625 -1.81 25.88 -19.67
N CYS A 626 -2.00 26.38 -20.90
CA CYS A 626 -0.92 26.96 -21.71
C CYS A 626 -0.64 28.43 -21.39
N VAL A 627 -1.64 29.17 -20.89
CA VAL A 627 -1.47 30.61 -20.61
C VAL A 627 -0.40 30.86 -19.54
N VAL A 628 -0.26 29.94 -18.57
CA VAL A 628 0.74 30.06 -17.50
C VAL A 628 2.18 29.97 -17.99
N PHE A 629 2.41 29.38 -19.16
CA PHE A 629 3.72 29.22 -19.80
C PHE A 629 3.97 30.25 -20.92
N GLY A 630 3.03 31.20 -21.11
CA GLY A 630 3.10 32.16 -22.21
C GLY A 630 2.69 31.58 -23.57
N ALA A 631 2.19 30.35 -23.59
CA ALA A 631 1.54 29.73 -24.73
C ALA A 631 0.05 30.10 -24.80
N THR A 632 -0.61 29.67 -25.88
CA THR A 632 -2.00 30.09 -26.17
C THR A 632 -2.93 28.93 -26.51
N ILE A 633 -2.40 27.85 -27.08
CA ILE A 633 -3.21 26.77 -27.64
C ILE A 633 -2.63 25.42 -27.20
N CYS A 634 -3.47 24.63 -26.53
CA CYS A 634 -3.23 23.22 -26.29
C CYS A 634 -3.49 22.44 -27.59
N GLY A 635 -2.51 21.66 -28.05
CA GLY A 635 -2.54 21.03 -29.37
C GLY A 635 -2.26 21.99 -30.52
N GLY A 636 -1.63 23.13 -30.24
CA GLY A 636 -1.22 24.10 -31.27
C GLY A 636 0.16 23.78 -31.86
N LYS A 637 0.32 24.03 -33.16
CA LYS A 637 1.60 23.81 -33.85
C LYS A 637 2.64 24.84 -33.44
N ARG A 638 3.90 24.41 -33.52
CA ARG A 638 5.10 25.22 -33.27
C ARG A 638 6.21 24.86 -34.23
N CYS A 639 7.16 25.77 -34.39
CA CYS A 639 8.36 25.49 -35.17
C CYS A 639 9.24 24.50 -34.41
N LEU A 640 9.51 23.34 -35.00
CA LEU A 640 10.33 22.31 -34.36
C LEU A 640 11.84 22.59 -34.37
N GLY A 641 12.26 23.64 -35.09
CA GLY A 641 13.66 24.01 -35.24
C GLY A 641 13.83 25.33 -35.96
N GLY A 642 15.10 25.69 -36.23
CA GLY A 642 15.48 26.95 -36.85
C GLY A 642 15.42 28.16 -35.89
N PRO A 643 15.66 29.39 -36.39
CA PRO A 643 15.61 30.63 -35.60
C PRO A 643 14.30 30.86 -34.83
N ASN A 644 13.19 30.30 -35.31
CA ASN A 644 11.88 30.41 -34.67
C ASN A 644 11.52 29.17 -33.84
N ALA A 645 12.47 28.30 -33.49
CA ALA A 645 12.20 27.09 -32.70
C ALA A 645 11.34 27.39 -31.45
N GLY A 646 10.27 26.62 -31.28
CA GLY A 646 9.31 26.76 -30.19
C GLY A 646 8.28 27.89 -30.36
N VAL A 647 8.39 28.73 -31.38
CA VAL A 647 7.37 29.76 -31.65
C VAL A 647 6.13 29.11 -32.26
N ALA A 648 4.96 29.53 -31.78
CA ALA A 648 3.67 29.14 -32.35
C ALA A 648 3.60 29.47 -33.85
N CYS A 649 3.06 28.55 -34.63
CA CYS A 649 3.01 28.69 -36.09
C CYS A 649 1.70 28.17 -36.64
N THR A 650 1.34 28.60 -37.84
CA THR A 650 0.17 28.11 -38.58
C THR A 650 0.58 27.32 -39.81
N SER A 651 1.73 27.68 -40.39
CA SER A 651 2.26 27.12 -41.62
C SER A 651 3.79 27.09 -41.59
N ASN A 652 4.39 26.24 -42.42
CA ASN A 652 5.83 26.11 -42.48
C ASN A 652 6.61 27.41 -42.80
N PRO A 653 6.09 28.35 -43.61
CA PRO A 653 6.72 29.66 -43.79
C PRO A 653 6.95 30.46 -42.50
N ASP A 654 6.18 30.22 -41.44
CA ASP A 654 6.37 30.85 -40.13
C ASP A 654 7.64 30.33 -39.43
N CYS A 655 8.23 29.24 -39.95
CA CYS A 655 9.39 28.55 -39.42
C CYS A 655 10.52 28.53 -40.47
N PRO A 656 11.16 29.67 -40.79
CA PRO A 656 12.29 29.69 -41.70
C PRO A 656 13.47 28.94 -41.09
N THR A 657 14.20 28.16 -41.87
CA THR A 657 15.50 27.56 -41.49
C THR A 657 16.40 27.41 -42.71
N THR A 658 17.56 26.78 -42.56
CA THR A 658 18.40 26.30 -43.66
C THR A 658 18.32 24.79 -43.83
N CYS A 659 18.54 24.31 -45.04
CA CYS A 659 18.73 22.88 -45.31
C CYS A 659 19.95 22.36 -44.54
N ASN A 660 19.80 21.15 -43.99
CA ASN A 660 20.88 20.38 -43.39
C ASN A 660 21.25 19.22 -44.33
N GLY A 661 22.42 19.31 -44.95
CA GLY A 661 22.92 18.37 -45.94
C GLY A 661 22.24 18.48 -47.31
N GLY A 662 22.65 17.60 -48.22
CA GLY A 662 22.15 17.55 -49.58
C GLY A 662 22.69 18.66 -50.48
N LEU A 663 22.05 18.82 -51.64
CA LEU A 663 22.52 19.74 -52.70
C LEU A 663 22.35 21.22 -52.36
N ASN A 664 21.47 21.53 -51.42
CA ASN A 664 21.14 22.89 -51.00
C ASN A 664 21.57 23.17 -49.56
N ASP A 665 22.60 22.46 -49.05
CA ASP A 665 23.08 22.64 -47.67
C ASP A 665 23.34 24.12 -47.34
N GLY A 666 22.82 24.58 -46.22
CA GLY A 666 22.88 25.99 -45.79
C GLY A 666 21.93 26.96 -46.51
N ALA A 667 21.21 26.55 -47.56
CA ALA A 667 20.22 27.40 -48.22
C ALA A 667 18.92 27.47 -47.43
N ALA A 668 18.22 28.61 -47.47
CA ALA A 668 16.95 28.78 -46.78
C ALA A 668 15.89 27.78 -47.28
N CYS A 669 15.14 27.19 -46.35
CA CYS A 669 14.07 26.26 -46.62
C CYS A 669 12.92 26.42 -45.62
N THR A 670 11.75 25.96 -46.04
CA THR A 670 10.49 25.88 -45.30
C THR A 670 9.81 24.52 -45.55
N VAL A 671 10.20 23.76 -46.58
CA VAL A 671 9.68 22.42 -46.85
C VAL A 671 10.80 21.48 -47.29
N ALA A 672 10.65 20.18 -47.00
CA ALA A 672 11.66 19.17 -47.31
C ALA A 672 12.06 19.12 -48.80
N SER A 673 11.13 19.40 -49.71
CA SER A 673 11.41 19.41 -51.16
C SER A 673 12.41 20.49 -51.60
N GLN A 674 12.64 21.52 -50.77
CA GLN A 674 13.67 22.54 -51.02
C GLN A 674 15.07 22.08 -50.63
N CYS A 675 15.20 20.92 -49.98
CA CYS A 675 16.46 20.31 -49.59
C CYS A 675 16.60 18.91 -50.22
N PRO A 676 16.80 18.78 -51.55
CA PRO A 676 16.99 17.48 -52.17
C PRO A 676 18.19 16.76 -51.56
N MET A 677 17.98 15.52 -51.10
CA MET A 677 18.98 14.70 -50.41
C MET A 677 19.50 15.31 -49.09
N GLY A 678 18.79 16.30 -48.56
CA GLY A 678 19.01 16.90 -47.25
C GLY A 678 17.72 16.92 -46.45
N ALA A 679 17.76 17.52 -45.27
CA ALA A 679 16.59 17.73 -44.43
C ALA A 679 16.29 19.22 -44.32
N CYS A 680 15.01 19.60 -44.35
CA CYS A 680 14.58 20.91 -43.88
C CYS A 680 14.06 20.77 -42.43
N PRO A 681 14.85 21.10 -41.40
CA PRO A 681 14.52 20.81 -40.01
C PRO A 681 13.40 21.67 -39.41
N ALA A 682 13.01 22.77 -40.06
CA ALA A 682 11.91 23.60 -39.60
C ALA A 682 10.61 23.19 -40.28
N ALA A 683 9.80 22.49 -39.49
CA ALA A 683 8.41 22.22 -39.80
C ALA A 683 7.55 22.93 -38.76
N CYS A 684 6.49 23.57 -39.24
CA CYS A 684 5.40 23.96 -38.38
C CYS A 684 4.56 22.71 -38.07
N SER A 685 4.79 22.10 -36.91
CA SER A 685 4.23 20.80 -36.58
C SER A 685 3.94 20.66 -35.08
N LEU A 686 3.29 19.55 -34.74
CA LEU A 686 3.16 19.07 -33.38
C LEU A 686 4.29 18.06 -33.11
N PRO A 687 4.95 18.13 -31.94
CA PRO A 687 5.79 17.05 -31.42
C PRO A 687 5.00 15.80 -31.11
N GLY A 688 5.68 14.67 -31.15
CA GLY A 688 5.06 13.38 -30.91
C GLY A 688 4.18 12.90 -32.05
N LEU A 689 3.34 11.92 -31.72
CA LEU A 689 2.34 11.35 -32.60
C LEU A 689 1.08 12.23 -32.59
N ARG A 690 0.39 12.28 -33.74
CA ARG A 690 -0.88 13.02 -33.83
C ARG A 690 -1.95 12.34 -32.98
N THR A 691 -2.48 13.09 -32.01
CA THR A 691 -3.49 12.68 -31.03
C THR A 691 -4.80 12.21 -31.66
N LYS A 692 -5.38 11.13 -31.12
CA LYS A 692 -6.75 10.66 -31.37
C LYS A 692 -7.29 9.86 -30.17
N PRO A 693 -8.61 9.61 -30.06
CA PRO A 693 -9.23 9.08 -28.85
C PRO A 693 -8.81 7.66 -28.47
N ASN A 694 -8.80 6.75 -29.45
CA ASN A 694 -8.29 5.39 -29.31
C ASN A 694 -7.94 4.82 -30.69
N ASP A 695 -7.19 3.74 -30.72
CA ASP A 695 -6.68 3.09 -31.94
C ASP A 695 -7.49 1.86 -32.38
N CYS A 696 -8.77 1.83 -32.03
CA CYS A 696 -9.66 0.71 -32.35
C CYS A 696 -10.09 0.71 -33.84
N ASN A 697 -10.09 -0.46 -34.48
CA ASN A 697 -10.56 -0.67 -35.87
C ASN A 697 -12.05 -0.31 -36.06
N GLY A 698 -12.84 -0.34 -34.98
CA GLY A 698 -14.14 0.33 -34.88
C GLY A 698 -14.07 1.31 -33.72
N SER A 699 -14.72 2.47 -33.82
CA SER A 699 -14.65 3.57 -32.81
C SER A 699 -15.32 3.26 -31.46
N THR A 700 -15.38 1.99 -31.07
CA THR A 700 -16.06 1.48 -29.88
C THR A 700 -15.06 0.79 -28.97
N CYS A 701 -14.79 1.44 -27.84
CA CYS A 701 -14.17 0.81 -26.68
C CYS A 701 -15.27 0.25 -25.78
N SER A 702 -15.29 -1.06 -25.55
CA SER A 702 -16.27 -1.70 -24.67
C SER A 702 -15.73 -1.75 -23.25
N PRO A 703 -16.41 -1.14 -22.27
CA PRO A 703 -15.91 -1.11 -20.90
C PRO A 703 -15.78 -2.52 -20.34
N VAL A 704 -14.70 -2.74 -19.61
CA VAL A 704 -14.47 -3.93 -18.80
C VAL A 704 -14.69 -3.54 -17.34
N SER A 705 -15.19 -4.47 -16.52
CA SER A 705 -15.22 -4.26 -15.08
C SER A 705 -14.04 -4.99 -14.46
N THR A 706 -13.38 -4.34 -13.50
CA THR A 706 -12.25 -4.92 -12.78
C THR A 706 -12.47 -4.77 -11.27
N CYS A 707 -12.04 -5.77 -10.51
CA CYS A 707 -11.94 -5.63 -9.06
C CYS A 707 -10.92 -4.54 -8.75
N VAL A 708 -11.28 -3.62 -7.87
CA VAL A 708 -10.36 -2.62 -7.30
C VAL A 708 -10.31 -2.85 -5.79
N GLY A 709 -9.11 -3.01 -5.25
CA GLY A 709 -8.87 -3.38 -3.86
C GLY A 709 -9.23 -4.84 -3.55
N GLY A 710 -8.96 -5.26 -2.31
CA GLY A 710 -9.27 -6.60 -1.82
C GLY A 710 -8.33 -7.70 -2.32
N CYS A 711 -8.70 -8.95 -2.07
CA CYS A 711 -7.83 -10.11 -2.33
C CYS A 711 -7.69 -10.49 -3.82
N ASN A 712 -8.56 -9.95 -4.67
CA ASN A 712 -8.63 -10.25 -6.11
C ASN A 712 -8.47 -8.98 -6.96
N ASP A 713 -7.67 -8.02 -6.50
CA ASP A 713 -7.43 -6.75 -7.18
C ASP A 713 -7.01 -6.96 -8.66
N PHE A 714 -7.53 -6.13 -9.57
CA PHE A 714 -7.38 -6.18 -11.05
C PHE A 714 -7.92 -7.41 -11.76
N LEU A 715 -8.57 -8.34 -11.06
CA LEU A 715 -9.29 -9.42 -11.74
C LEU A 715 -10.51 -8.85 -12.47
N THR A 716 -10.69 -9.22 -13.73
CA THR A 716 -11.91 -8.90 -14.48
C THR A 716 -13.14 -9.41 -13.71
N CYS A 717 -14.11 -8.54 -13.51
CA CYS A 717 -15.32 -8.85 -12.77
C CYS A 717 -16.60 -8.61 -13.57
N ASN A 718 -17.69 -9.24 -13.15
CA ASN A 718 -19.03 -9.01 -13.69
C ASN A 718 -20.07 -8.72 -12.59
N GLY A 719 -19.59 -8.48 -11.36
CA GLY A 719 -20.43 -8.16 -10.19
C GLY A 719 -21.19 -9.36 -9.61
N ALA A 720 -20.79 -10.59 -9.94
CA ALA A 720 -21.41 -11.81 -9.41
C ALA A 720 -20.55 -12.48 -8.32
N PHE A 721 -21.11 -13.49 -7.65
CA PHE A 721 -20.35 -14.41 -6.79
C PHE A 721 -19.83 -15.58 -7.64
N HIS A 722 -18.69 -16.17 -7.28
CA HIS A 722 -18.10 -17.33 -7.95
C HIS A 722 -17.78 -18.45 -6.97
N CYS A 723 -17.68 -19.64 -7.53
CA CYS A 723 -17.14 -20.78 -6.82
C CYS A 723 -15.65 -20.61 -6.56
N VAL A 724 -15.30 -20.36 -5.30
CA VAL A 724 -13.94 -20.43 -4.78
C VAL A 724 -13.64 -21.87 -4.39
N GLY A 725 -12.81 -22.52 -5.21
CA GLY A 725 -12.45 -23.93 -5.08
C GLY A 725 -13.48 -24.91 -5.63
N GLY A 726 -13.17 -26.21 -5.53
CA GLY A 726 -14.02 -27.28 -6.06
C GLY A 726 -13.84 -27.54 -7.55
N SER A 727 -14.75 -28.35 -8.11
CA SER A 727 -14.67 -28.78 -9.52
C SER A 727 -15.13 -27.73 -10.53
N ASN A 728 -15.80 -26.68 -10.05
CA ASN A 728 -16.40 -25.62 -10.86
C ASN A 728 -15.80 -24.25 -10.49
N VAL A 729 -14.51 -24.20 -10.15
CA VAL A 729 -13.82 -22.95 -9.81
C VAL A 729 -14.06 -21.88 -10.89
N ASP A 730 -14.30 -20.64 -10.47
CA ASP A 730 -14.68 -19.48 -11.29
C ASP A 730 -16.08 -19.54 -11.93
N GLY A 731 -16.83 -20.62 -11.72
CA GLY A 731 -18.23 -20.73 -12.10
C GLY A 731 -19.10 -19.73 -11.33
N LEU A 732 -20.02 -19.06 -12.03
CA LEU A 732 -21.01 -18.19 -11.40
C LEU A 732 -21.84 -18.96 -10.38
N CYS A 733 -22.10 -18.32 -9.25
CA CYS A 733 -22.92 -18.86 -8.20
C CYS A 733 -23.68 -17.75 -7.47
N THR A 734 -24.65 -18.16 -6.67
CA THR A 734 -25.41 -17.36 -5.73
C THR A 734 -25.44 -18.03 -4.34
N VAL A 735 -25.12 -19.33 -4.27
CA VAL A 735 -25.07 -20.13 -3.05
C VAL A 735 -24.00 -21.22 -3.13
N ASP A 736 -23.45 -21.63 -1.98
CA ASP A 736 -22.38 -22.65 -1.90
C ASP A 736 -22.73 -23.99 -2.58
N SER A 737 -24.01 -24.37 -2.61
CA SER A 737 -24.43 -25.63 -3.24
C SER A 737 -24.21 -25.68 -4.75
N GLU A 738 -24.02 -24.53 -5.39
CA GLU A 738 -23.67 -24.41 -6.81
C GLU A 738 -22.18 -24.63 -7.06
N CYS A 739 -21.39 -24.79 -5.99
CA CYS A 739 -19.94 -24.94 -5.98
C CYS A 739 -19.52 -26.28 -5.36
N PRO A 740 -19.58 -27.40 -6.12
CA PRO A 740 -19.23 -28.72 -5.59
C PRO A 740 -17.76 -28.78 -5.15
N GLY A 741 -17.55 -28.87 -3.84
CA GLY A 741 -16.21 -28.86 -3.24
C GLY A 741 -15.58 -27.46 -3.09
N GLY A 742 -16.36 -26.40 -3.31
CA GLY A 742 -15.99 -25.01 -3.10
C GLY A 742 -17.06 -24.26 -2.30
N THR A 743 -16.92 -22.94 -2.25
CA THR A 743 -17.89 -22.01 -1.65
C THR A 743 -18.19 -20.89 -2.62
N CYS A 744 -19.40 -20.35 -2.56
CA CYS A 744 -19.81 -19.21 -3.35
C CYS A 744 -19.38 -17.93 -2.65
N ASP A 745 -18.33 -17.28 -3.16
CA ASP A 745 -17.73 -16.09 -2.55
C ASP A 745 -17.78 -14.89 -3.50
N GLU A 746 -17.68 -13.70 -2.92
CA GLU A 746 -17.70 -12.44 -3.65
C GLU A 746 -16.51 -12.35 -4.62
N GLN A 747 -16.69 -11.80 -5.83
CA GLN A 747 -15.61 -11.69 -6.82
C GLN A 747 -14.41 -10.90 -6.30
N CYS A 748 -14.70 -9.86 -5.52
CA CYS A 748 -13.71 -8.90 -5.05
C CYS A 748 -13.77 -8.82 -3.51
N PRO A 749 -13.37 -9.87 -2.75
CA PRO A 749 -13.45 -9.84 -1.29
C PRO A 749 -12.59 -8.71 -0.72
N GLY A 750 -13.21 -7.75 -0.04
CA GLY A 750 -12.52 -6.57 0.50
C GLY A 750 -12.19 -5.50 -0.55
N GLY A 751 -12.77 -5.60 -1.75
CA GLY A 751 -12.66 -4.64 -2.85
C GLY A 751 -14.02 -4.31 -3.46
N ALA A 752 -14.02 -3.67 -4.62
CA ALA A 752 -15.23 -3.34 -5.37
C ALA A 752 -15.06 -3.71 -6.85
N CYS A 753 -16.11 -4.28 -7.45
CA CYS A 753 -16.15 -4.44 -8.91
C CYS A 753 -16.51 -3.09 -9.55
N VAL A 754 -15.56 -2.46 -10.23
CA VAL A 754 -15.72 -1.11 -10.79
C VAL A 754 -15.89 -1.21 -12.32
N LEU A 755 -16.99 -0.63 -12.81
CA LEU A 755 -17.27 -0.49 -14.24
C LEU A 755 -16.46 0.67 -14.85
N ALA A 756 -15.97 0.47 -16.07
CA ALA A 756 -15.37 1.52 -16.90
C ALA A 756 -14.02 2.07 -16.44
N ASN A 757 -13.27 1.29 -15.65
CA ASN A 757 -11.85 1.55 -15.41
C ASN A 757 -11.05 1.59 -16.73
N GLU A 758 -11.30 0.61 -17.62
CA GLU A 758 -10.73 0.45 -18.96
C GLU A 758 -11.76 -0.16 -19.91
N GLY A 759 -11.40 -0.31 -21.19
CA GLY A 759 -12.16 -1.14 -22.11
C GLY A 759 -11.30 -1.88 -23.13
N THR A 760 -11.95 -2.66 -23.98
CA THR A 760 -11.34 -3.36 -25.10
C THR A 760 -11.98 -2.98 -26.42
N CYS A 761 -11.17 -2.91 -27.48
CA CYS A 761 -11.61 -2.53 -28.81
C CYS A 761 -12.52 -3.61 -29.43
N ALA A 762 -13.83 -3.35 -29.48
CA ALA A 762 -14.83 -4.34 -29.93
C ALA A 762 -14.62 -4.81 -31.39
N GLY A 763 -14.08 -3.93 -32.24
CA GLY A 763 -13.82 -4.21 -33.66
C GLY A 763 -12.40 -4.67 -33.98
N GLY A 764 -11.53 -4.85 -32.97
CA GLY A 764 -10.10 -5.02 -33.16
C GLY A 764 -9.30 -3.72 -33.04
N PRO A 765 -7.97 -3.77 -33.20
CA PRO A 765 -7.21 -4.94 -33.63
C PRO A 765 -7.17 -6.06 -32.57
N PHE A 766 -7.05 -7.30 -33.06
CA PHE A 766 -6.82 -8.48 -32.24
C PHE A 766 -5.33 -8.81 -32.30
N GLU A 767 -4.71 -8.99 -31.15
CA GLU A 767 -3.27 -9.14 -31.01
C GLU A 767 -2.96 -10.45 -30.28
N LEU A 768 -1.88 -11.11 -30.70
CA LEU A 768 -1.38 -12.34 -30.10
C LEU A 768 -0.11 -12.02 -29.32
N PHE A 769 -0.03 -12.54 -28.11
CA PHE A 769 1.10 -12.42 -27.22
C PHE A 769 1.55 -13.80 -26.72
N CYS A 770 2.77 -13.85 -26.21
CA CYS A 770 3.28 -15.03 -25.55
C CYS A 770 2.51 -15.31 -24.25
N ALA A 771 2.25 -16.58 -23.96
CA ALA A 771 1.45 -17.02 -22.82
C ALA A 771 2.14 -16.80 -21.47
N ILE A 772 3.48 -16.73 -21.46
CA ILE A 772 4.26 -16.45 -20.27
C ILE A 772 4.83 -15.03 -20.32
N GLU A 773 5.49 -14.64 -21.41
CA GLU A 773 5.92 -13.25 -21.66
C GLU A 773 4.78 -12.42 -22.27
N THR A 774 3.73 -12.15 -21.49
CA THR A 774 2.48 -11.52 -22.00
C THR A 774 2.64 -10.11 -22.57
N PHE A 775 3.76 -9.43 -22.31
CA PHE A 775 4.12 -8.16 -22.94
C PHE A 775 4.63 -8.30 -24.38
N ARG A 776 5.01 -9.52 -24.79
CA ARG A 776 5.63 -9.79 -26.08
C ARG A 776 4.58 -10.19 -27.11
N GLY A 777 4.37 -9.33 -28.09
CA GLY A 777 3.61 -9.67 -29.29
C GLY A 777 4.28 -10.80 -30.07
N CYS A 778 3.48 -11.74 -30.57
CA CYS A 778 3.97 -12.93 -31.27
C CYS A 778 3.07 -13.27 -32.46
N ALA A 779 3.65 -13.91 -33.48
CA ALA A 779 2.90 -14.53 -34.57
C ALA A 779 2.99 -16.06 -34.51
N THR A 780 4.07 -16.59 -33.93
CA THR A 780 4.34 -18.02 -33.79
C THR A 780 5.00 -18.32 -32.46
N ASN A 781 5.01 -19.59 -32.02
CA ASN A 781 5.72 -20.00 -30.80
C ASN A 781 7.23 -19.70 -30.83
N ALA A 782 7.83 -19.54 -32.02
CA ALA A 782 9.25 -19.19 -32.15
C ALA A 782 9.54 -17.75 -31.68
N ASP A 783 8.53 -16.89 -31.63
CA ASP A 783 8.64 -15.53 -31.13
C ASP A 783 8.65 -15.48 -29.60
N CYS A 784 8.38 -16.60 -28.91
CA CYS A 784 8.32 -16.71 -27.45
C CYS A 784 9.56 -17.44 -26.91
N PRO A 785 10.65 -16.73 -26.58
CA PRO A 785 11.94 -17.35 -26.26
C PRO A 785 11.99 -18.01 -24.88
N ARG A 786 11.06 -17.67 -23.98
CA ARG A 786 11.00 -18.25 -22.64
C ARG A 786 10.68 -19.75 -22.72
N VAL A 787 11.43 -20.56 -21.97
CA VAL A 787 11.28 -22.03 -22.02
C VAL A 787 9.87 -22.44 -21.62
N GLY A 788 9.18 -23.14 -22.52
CA GLY A 788 7.79 -23.59 -22.34
C GLY A 788 6.73 -22.57 -22.74
N ASP A 789 7.12 -21.41 -23.29
CA ASP A 789 6.22 -20.36 -23.71
C ASP A 789 5.63 -20.63 -25.11
N THR A 790 4.43 -20.12 -25.36
CA THR A 790 3.69 -20.32 -26.61
C THR A 790 2.93 -19.06 -27.01
N CYS A 791 2.77 -18.85 -28.32
CA CYS A 791 2.03 -17.73 -28.87
C CYS A 791 0.53 -18.04 -28.89
N THR A 792 -0.10 -17.97 -27.72
CA THR A 792 -1.51 -18.37 -27.56
C THR A 792 -2.34 -17.36 -26.78
N PHE A 793 -1.73 -16.32 -26.20
CA PHE A 793 -2.45 -15.30 -25.45
C PHE A 793 -3.00 -14.23 -26.41
N GLY A 794 -4.18 -14.48 -26.96
CA GLY A 794 -4.85 -13.54 -27.86
C GLY A 794 -5.83 -12.63 -27.11
N LYS A 795 -5.69 -11.31 -27.25
CA LYS A 795 -6.66 -10.33 -26.74
C LYS A 795 -7.00 -9.26 -27.77
N PHE A 796 -8.20 -8.70 -27.65
CA PHE A 796 -8.53 -7.46 -28.32
C PHE A 796 -7.73 -6.34 -27.66
N ARG A 797 -7.30 -5.37 -28.46
CA ARG A 797 -6.50 -4.26 -27.94
C ARG A 797 -7.26 -3.49 -26.86
N ASP A 798 -6.56 -3.15 -25.80
CA ASP A 798 -7.10 -2.34 -24.71
C ASP A 798 -7.29 -0.89 -25.18
N CYS A 799 -8.15 -0.16 -24.48
CA CYS A 799 -8.49 1.21 -24.82
C CYS A 799 -9.05 1.94 -23.62
N PHE A 800 -8.95 3.26 -23.66
CA PHE A 800 -9.71 4.10 -22.75
C PHE A 800 -11.20 4.09 -23.13
N THR A 801 -12.09 4.18 -22.16
CA THR A 801 -13.54 4.15 -22.42
C THR A 801 -14.07 5.40 -23.14
N ASP A 802 -13.21 6.40 -23.38
CA ASP A 802 -13.54 7.52 -24.24
C ASP A 802 -13.50 7.16 -25.73
N ASN A 803 -14.22 7.92 -26.53
CA ASN A 803 -14.26 7.76 -27.98
C ASN A 803 -14.15 9.12 -28.69
N GLY A 804 -13.62 10.11 -27.99
CA GLY A 804 -13.45 11.47 -28.49
C GLY A 804 -14.73 12.28 -28.61
N ALA A 805 -15.87 11.75 -28.17
CA ALA A 805 -17.10 12.49 -28.08
C ALA A 805 -17.13 13.33 -26.79
N LEU A 806 -17.80 14.49 -26.85
CA LEU A 806 -18.11 15.26 -25.66
C LEU A 806 -18.85 14.37 -24.65
N THR A 807 -18.60 14.60 -23.36
CA THR A 807 -19.06 13.79 -22.23
C THR A 807 -18.46 12.39 -22.11
N GLY A 808 -17.57 11.97 -23.03
CA GLY A 808 -16.77 10.76 -22.83
C GLY A 808 -15.90 10.90 -21.58
N THR A 809 -15.74 9.83 -20.80
CA THR A 809 -15.05 9.87 -19.51
C THR A 809 -13.99 8.79 -19.41
N VAL A 810 -12.92 9.07 -18.67
CA VAL A 810 -11.96 8.07 -18.18
C VAL A 810 -11.86 8.21 -16.67
N THR A 811 -11.76 7.08 -15.98
CA THR A 811 -11.70 7.05 -14.52
C THR A 811 -10.50 6.25 -14.00
N ALA A 812 -9.91 6.74 -12.90
CA ALA A 812 -8.97 5.98 -12.09
C ALA A 812 -9.54 5.89 -10.68
N THR A 813 -9.90 4.69 -10.24
CA THR A 813 -10.55 4.48 -8.94
C THR A 813 -9.53 3.96 -7.93
N GLY A 814 -9.31 4.71 -6.85
CA GLY A 814 -8.64 4.19 -5.66
C GLY A 814 -9.63 3.51 -4.71
N VAL A 815 -9.08 2.84 -3.70
CA VAL A 815 -9.81 2.27 -2.56
C VAL A 815 -9.05 2.63 -1.29
N PRO A 816 -9.69 3.30 -0.31
CA PRO A 816 -9.09 3.54 1.00
C PRO A 816 -8.64 2.22 1.62
N TYR A 817 -7.50 2.21 2.31
CA TYR A 817 -7.06 0.96 2.91
C TYR A 817 -8.04 0.55 4.04
N PRO A 818 -8.64 -0.66 4.04
CA PRO A 818 -9.46 -1.10 5.15
C PRO A 818 -8.56 -1.49 6.32
N THR A 819 -8.98 -1.14 7.54
CA THR A 819 -8.30 -1.52 8.78
C THR A 819 -8.47 -3.02 9.03
N CYS A 820 -7.55 -3.82 8.51
CA CYS A 820 -7.38 -5.23 8.86
C CYS A 820 -6.05 -5.40 9.61
N GLY A 821 -6.02 -5.02 10.90
CA GLY A 821 -4.77 -4.97 11.68
C GLY A 821 -3.89 -3.78 11.28
N GLY A 822 -2.84 -3.46 12.06
CA GLY A 822 -2.01 -2.24 11.93
C GLY A 822 -1.24 -2.04 10.61
N THR A 823 -1.56 -2.78 9.55
CA THR A 823 -1.08 -2.63 8.17
C THR A 823 -2.29 -2.60 7.24
N GLY A 824 -2.55 -1.46 6.62
CA GLY A 824 -3.67 -1.29 5.70
C GLY A 824 -3.25 -1.50 4.25
N THR A 825 -3.94 -2.37 3.50
CA THR A 825 -3.74 -2.48 2.04
C THR A 825 -4.77 -1.61 1.32
N GLY A 826 -4.34 -0.65 0.51
CA GLY A 826 -5.24 0.22 -0.27
C GLY A 826 -4.81 0.31 -1.73
N THR A 827 -5.61 1.03 -2.51
CA THR A 827 -5.30 1.33 -3.92
C THR A 827 -5.44 2.82 -4.16
N VAL A 828 -4.51 3.42 -4.89
CA VAL A 828 -4.59 4.81 -5.31
C VAL A 828 -4.74 4.91 -6.82
N GLY A 829 -5.65 5.76 -7.29
CA GLY A 829 -5.84 6.08 -8.69
C GLY A 829 -5.30 7.46 -9.03
N ALA A 830 -4.76 7.63 -10.23
CA ALA A 830 -4.38 8.93 -10.80
C ALA A 830 -4.60 8.98 -12.31
N LEU A 831 -4.90 10.19 -12.80
CA LEU A 831 -4.95 10.54 -14.23
C LEU A 831 -3.99 11.71 -14.48
N PHE A 832 -3.21 11.66 -15.54
CA PHE A 832 -2.21 12.68 -15.88
C PHE A 832 -1.96 12.73 -17.38
N CYS A 833 -1.38 13.81 -17.90
CA CYS A 833 -0.98 13.89 -19.31
C CYS A 833 0.50 13.55 -19.47
N VAL A 834 0.80 12.71 -20.45
CA VAL A 834 2.17 12.29 -20.79
C VAL A 834 2.62 13.04 -22.04
N PRO A 835 3.65 13.91 -21.95
CA PRO A 835 4.20 14.59 -23.12
C PRO A 835 4.98 13.61 -24.03
N PRO A 836 5.29 14.01 -25.28
CA PRO A 836 6.05 13.14 -26.17
C PRO A 836 7.53 13.06 -25.80
N THR A 837 8.15 11.98 -26.21
CA THR A 837 9.61 11.81 -26.20
C THR A 837 10.24 12.29 -27.51
N SER A 838 11.56 12.36 -27.58
CA SER A 838 12.31 12.51 -28.85
C SER A 838 12.31 11.23 -29.70
N SER A 839 11.94 10.08 -29.13
CA SER A 839 11.89 8.82 -29.85
C SER A 839 10.56 8.64 -30.57
N GLY A 840 10.60 8.66 -31.91
CA GLY A 840 9.44 8.41 -32.74
C GLY A 840 8.81 7.03 -32.49
N SER A 841 9.60 6.00 -32.16
CA SER A 841 9.07 4.66 -31.89
C SER A 841 8.32 4.57 -30.56
N VAL A 842 8.84 5.19 -29.50
CA VAL A 842 8.16 5.27 -28.19
C VAL A 842 6.83 6.01 -28.34
N ASN A 843 6.84 7.16 -29.00
CA ASN A 843 5.62 7.93 -29.25
C ASN A 843 4.62 7.17 -30.12
N SER A 844 5.10 6.37 -31.08
CA SER A 844 4.26 5.56 -31.97
C SER A 844 3.61 4.38 -31.25
N VAL A 845 4.34 3.72 -30.37
CA VAL A 845 3.82 2.57 -29.63
C VAL A 845 2.84 3.00 -28.57
N SER A 846 3.16 4.00 -27.75
CA SER A 846 2.28 4.41 -26.64
C SER A 846 1.22 5.41 -27.08
N GLY A 847 1.43 6.17 -28.15
CA GLY A 847 0.52 7.24 -28.56
C GLY A 847 0.75 8.51 -27.75
N LEU A 848 1.99 9.02 -27.77
CA LEU A 848 2.36 10.23 -27.04
C LEU A 848 2.45 11.46 -27.96
N PRO A 849 1.97 12.65 -27.53
CA PRO A 849 1.34 12.92 -26.24
C PRO A 849 0.01 12.20 -26.07
N GLY A 850 -0.33 11.87 -24.83
CA GLY A 850 -1.53 11.12 -24.52
C GLY A 850 -1.86 11.08 -23.04
N LEU A 851 -3.01 10.50 -22.72
CA LEU A 851 -3.46 10.30 -21.35
C LEU A 851 -2.63 9.20 -20.68
N GLY A 852 -2.22 9.44 -19.45
CA GLY A 852 -1.74 8.44 -18.51
C GLY A 852 -2.81 8.16 -17.47
N ARG A 853 -3.00 6.89 -17.15
CA ARG A 853 -3.86 6.42 -16.07
C ARG A 853 -3.06 5.42 -15.25
N VAL A 854 -3.16 5.50 -13.92
CA VAL A 854 -2.54 4.51 -13.06
C VAL A 854 -3.44 4.17 -11.89
N THR A 855 -3.53 2.89 -11.58
CA THR A 855 -4.02 2.35 -10.32
C THR A 855 -2.91 1.56 -9.64
N LEU A 856 -2.53 2.01 -8.45
CA LEU A 856 -1.38 1.51 -7.71
C LEU A 856 -1.83 0.98 -6.36
N PRO A 857 -1.78 -0.34 -6.14
CA PRO A 857 -2.02 -0.92 -4.84
C PRO A 857 -0.80 -0.76 -3.95
N TYR A 858 -1.03 -0.54 -2.67
CA TYR A 858 0.02 -0.32 -1.70
C TYR A 858 -0.37 -0.87 -0.33
N THR A 859 0.63 -1.14 0.49
CA THR A 859 0.47 -1.34 1.93
C THR A 859 0.94 -0.09 2.66
N ALA A 860 0.17 0.41 3.61
CA ALA A 860 0.51 1.52 4.48
C ALA A 860 0.80 1.05 5.90
N THR A 861 1.86 1.59 6.47
CA THR A 861 2.26 1.43 7.87
C THR A 861 2.41 2.80 8.51
N PHE A 862 1.64 3.06 9.58
CA PHE A 862 1.68 4.31 10.33
C PHE A 862 2.62 4.19 11.52
N ASN A 863 3.60 5.08 11.61
CA ASN A 863 4.60 5.09 12.68
C ASN A 863 4.42 6.33 13.57
N PRO A 864 4.67 6.21 14.89
CA PRO A 864 4.64 7.33 15.83
C PRO A 864 5.68 8.39 15.52
#